data_AF-A0A963BU79-F1
#
_entry.id   AF-A0A963BU79-F1
#
_cell.length_a   1.000
_cell.length_b   1.000
_cell.length_c   1.000
_cell.angle_alpha   90.00
_cell.angle_beta   90.00
_cell.angle_gamma   90.00
#
_symmetry.space_group_name_H-M   'P 1'
#
loop_
_entity.id
_entity.type
_entity.pdbx_description
1 polymer ?
#
loop_
_entity_poly.entity_id
_entity_poly.type
_entity_poly.pdbx_seq_one_letter_code
_entity_poly.pdbx_strand_id
1 'polypeptide(L)'
;MSRELIKHILATIARLLFRVTVRGTMPPPQSRLLVIANHESFLDGLLLGLFLPLDPVFVVHTTVAENRWFRWILSLVDTLAVDPTSPMAMKKVVRLIEAGRPVVIFPEGRITTTGSLMKTYDGPAFVAARTGATILPVKIDGAARTYFSRMGGRFPRRLLPRLSLTIHETTRIAMPEAPSARERRRKAGEAMRRIMQEMIFASRPEATLFEALLDAASIHGRGCRRVEDLKQQEYSYRDVIKMALALGRLVERETGDGEAVGLLLPNLAPTLALVFGLPAFNRRAAMLNYTAGVDAMQAACTAAEVRTVLTSRAFIEQARLGDKLSALQGVRIVYLEDLRETMTLADKLWLMLLALPFPRIATRIGSAEDAAVILFTSGSEGKPKGVVLSHRALLANIAQIRAVVDFSVDDKVLNALPLFHSFGLTAGGLLPLLSGSSVFLYPSPLHYRVIPELAYDRGCSVLLGTSTFLGNYAKHAHPYDFHRLRYVIAGAEKLAEPVRELWFDKFGIRIFEGYGATETAPVMAVNTPMAFRRGTVGQMLPGMHAQLLPVPGIPSGGMLHVTGPNLMSGYLKADRPGVLQPPASEVGEGWYETGDVVEIDDDGFVRIVGRVKRFAKVAGEMVSLEVVEKLAAAASPAAQHAASTQADAAKGEALVLFTTDTALGREALVAAAKAQGAAELAVPRKIVSVAALPLLGTGKIDYVQLKQMAEAA
;
A
#
# COMPACT_ATOMS: atom_id res chain seq x y z
N MET A 1 39.33 -1.88 -33.77
CA MET A 1 38.90 -2.79 -32.68
C MET A 1 37.53 -3.35 -33.06
N SER A 2 37.29 -4.66 -33.01
CA SER A 2 35.97 -5.22 -33.36
C SER A 2 34.91 -4.72 -32.36
N ARG A 3 33.67 -4.55 -32.82
CA ARG A 3 32.54 -4.09 -31.99
C ARG A 3 32.35 -4.98 -30.76
N GLU A 4 32.52 -6.28 -30.91
CA GLU A 4 32.43 -7.26 -29.82
C GLU A 4 33.56 -7.10 -28.79
N LEU A 5 34.78 -6.80 -29.22
CA LEU A 5 35.90 -6.53 -28.30
C LEU A 5 35.64 -5.25 -27.49
N ILE A 6 35.09 -4.20 -28.11
CA ILE A 6 34.68 -2.97 -27.41
C ILE A 6 33.60 -3.28 -26.38
N LYS A 7 32.55 -4.03 -26.75
CA LYS A 7 31.48 -4.44 -25.83
C LYS A 7 32.04 -5.21 -24.63
N HIS A 8 32.94 -6.17 -24.86
CA HIS A 8 33.53 -6.97 -23.78
C HIS A 8 34.35 -6.12 -22.79
N ILE A 9 35.16 -5.18 -23.30
CA ILE A 9 35.93 -4.25 -22.47
C ILE A 9 34.98 -3.35 -21.67
N LEU A 10 33.97 -2.75 -22.31
CA LEU A 10 33.01 -1.88 -21.63
C LEU A 10 32.16 -2.63 -20.60
N ALA A 11 31.74 -3.86 -20.89
CA ALA A 11 31.02 -4.70 -19.94
C ALA A 11 31.89 -5.02 -18.71
N THR A 12 33.17 -5.29 -18.92
CA THR A 12 34.14 -5.54 -17.83
C THR A 12 34.34 -4.30 -16.98
N ILE A 13 34.56 -3.13 -17.60
CA ILE A 13 34.68 -1.84 -16.91
C ILE A 13 33.41 -1.52 -16.13
N ALA A 14 32.24 -1.67 -16.75
CA ALA A 14 30.96 -1.41 -16.09
C ALA A 14 30.75 -2.37 -14.91
N ARG A 15 31.07 -3.66 -15.06
CA ARG A 15 30.98 -4.65 -13.99
C ARG A 15 31.90 -4.31 -12.81
N LEU A 16 33.10 -3.80 -13.05
CA LEU A 16 34.03 -3.39 -11.99
C LEU A 16 33.58 -2.09 -11.30
N LEU A 17 33.31 -1.04 -12.08
CA LEU A 17 33.00 0.28 -11.55
C LEU A 17 31.61 0.34 -10.88
N PHE A 18 30.59 -0.21 -11.55
CA PHE A 18 29.20 -0.15 -11.10
C PHE A 18 28.74 -1.44 -10.40
N ARG A 19 29.61 -2.46 -10.27
CA ARG A 19 29.28 -3.75 -9.64
C ARG A 19 27.99 -4.34 -10.21
N VAL A 20 27.88 -4.31 -11.54
CA VAL A 20 26.66 -4.71 -12.26
C VAL A 20 26.36 -6.17 -11.98
N THR A 21 25.14 -6.43 -11.51
CA THR A 21 24.62 -7.79 -11.30
C THR A 21 23.49 -8.07 -12.30
N VAL A 22 23.49 -9.25 -12.91
CA VAL A 22 22.41 -9.71 -13.79
C VAL A 22 21.74 -10.88 -13.11
N ARG A 23 20.42 -10.81 -12.97
CA ARG A 23 19.57 -11.83 -12.33
C ARG A 23 18.54 -12.34 -13.34
N GLY A 24 18.12 -13.58 -13.16
CA GLY A 24 17.21 -14.25 -14.09
C GLY A 24 17.93 -14.91 -15.25
N THR A 25 17.17 -15.68 -16.03
CA THR A 25 17.69 -16.51 -17.12
C THR A 25 17.10 -16.02 -18.44
N MET A 26 17.93 -16.00 -19.48
CA MET A 26 17.45 -15.66 -20.83
C MET A 26 16.54 -16.76 -21.36
N PRO A 27 15.42 -16.41 -22.03
CA PRO A 27 14.60 -17.40 -22.71
C PRO A 27 15.36 -18.04 -23.90
N PRO A 28 14.94 -19.22 -24.36
CA PRO A 28 15.45 -19.79 -25.59
C PRO A 28 15.19 -18.86 -26.79
N PRO A 29 16.00 -18.92 -27.86
CA PRO A 29 15.87 -18.04 -29.01
C PRO A 29 14.43 -17.95 -29.52
N GLN A 30 13.90 -16.72 -29.61
CA GLN A 30 12.55 -16.44 -30.05
C GLN A 30 12.58 -15.84 -31.45
N SER A 31 11.69 -16.29 -32.33
CA SER A 31 11.58 -15.75 -33.70
C SER A 31 11.09 -14.31 -33.76
N ARG A 32 10.35 -13.83 -32.75
CA ARG A 32 9.87 -12.44 -32.63
C ARG A 32 10.02 -11.99 -31.19
N LEU A 33 11.12 -11.32 -30.87
CA LEU A 33 11.45 -10.89 -29.52
C LEU A 33 11.33 -9.36 -29.36
N LEU A 34 10.52 -8.94 -28.41
CA LEU A 34 10.42 -7.55 -27.97
C LEU A 34 10.90 -7.46 -26.51
N VAL A 35 12.06 -6.85 -26.29
CA VAL A 35 12.56 -6.55 -24.95
C VAL A 35 11.97 -5.22 -24.50
N ILE A 36 11.34 -5.22 -23.33
CA ILE A 36 10.85 -4.00 -22.67
C ILE A 36 11.60 -3.77 -21.37
N ALA A 37 11.86 -2.50 -21.04
CA ALA A 37 12.53 -2.13 -19.81
C ALA A 37 12.01 -0.79 -19.27
N ASN A 38 12.15 -0.58 -17.96
CA ASN A 38 11.97 0.74 -17.35
C ASN A 38 13.14 1.65 -17.74
N HIS A 39 12.90 2.97 -17.72
CA HIS A 39 13.88 3.95 -18.16
C HIS A 39 14.27 4.93 -17.05
N GLU A 40 15.35 4.62 -16.34
CA GLU A 40 15.91 5.36 -15.21
C GLU A 40 17.01 6.36 -15.60
N SER A 41 17.77 6.09 -16.65
CA SER A 41 18.92 6.89 -17.02
C SER A 41 19.30 6.78 -18.49
N PHE A 42 20.21 7.63 -18.90
CA PHE A 42 20.85 7.57 -20.20
C PHE A 42 21.78 6.35 -20.40
N LEU A 43 22.16 5.63 -19.34
CA LEU A 43 22.98 4.41 -19.43
C LEU A 43 22.17 3.17 -19.80
N ASP A 44 20.84 3.21 -19.66
CA ASP A 44 19.99 2.03 -19.69
C ASP A 44 20.11 1.22 -20.98
N GLY A 45 20.09 1.88 -22.14
CA GLY A 45 20.28 1.22 -23.43
C GLY A 45 21.66 0.57 -23.56
N LEU A 46 22.71 1.24 -23.04
CA LEU A 46 24.06 0.67 -23.00
C LEU A 46 24.13 -0.54 -22.07
N LEU A 47 23.52 -0.48 -20.88
CA LEU A 47 23.48 -1.60 -19.94
C LEU A 47 22.80 -2.82 -20.56
N LEU A 48 21.65 -2.64 -21.21
CA LEU A 48 20.97 -3.74 -21.91
C LEU A 48 21.84 -4.31 -23.04
N GLY A 49 22.48 -3.46 -23.85
CA GLY A 49 23.32 -3.91 -24.97
C GLY A 49 24.64 -4.57 -24.56
N LEU A 50 25.16 -4.28 -23.36
CA LEU A 50 26.40 -4.88 -22.83
C LEU A 50 26.15 -6.20 -22.10
N PHE A 51 24.99 -6.35 -21.44
CA PHE A 51 24.76 -7.45 -20.50
C PHE A 51 23.68 -8.45 -20.94
N LEU A 52 22.85 -8.12 -21.93
CA LEU A 52 21.98 -9.11 -22.56
C LEU A 52 22.73 -9.76 -23.73
N PRO A 53 22.78 -11.11 -23.83
CA PRO A 53 23.43 -11.82 -24.92
C PRO A 53 22.55 -11.82 -26.18
N LEU A 54 22.18 -10.62 -26.64
CA LEU A 54 21.34 -10.37 -27.81
C LEU A 54 22.05 -9.36 -28.71
N ASP A 55 21.72 -9.35 -30.00
CA ASP A 55 22.04 -8.25 -30.92
C ASP A 55 20.76 -7.46 -31.27
N PRO A 56 20.20 -6.69 -30.32
CA PRO A 56 18.93 -6.03 -30.53
C PRO A 56 19.07 -4.71 -31.29
N VAL A 57 17.99 -4.34 -31.98
CA VAL A 57 17.80 -2.97 -32.47
C VAL A 57 17.10 -2.14 -31.40
N PHE A 58 17.74 -1.06 -30.96
CA PHE A 58 17.19 -0.12 -29.98
C PHE A 58 16.32 0.93 -30.67
N VAL A 59 15.06 1.02 -30.26
CA VAL A 59 14.18 2.09 -30.72
C VAL A 59 14.42 3.31 -29.82
N VAL A 60 14.94 4.39 -30.41
CA VAL A 60 15.27 5.62 -29.70
C VAL A 60 14.52 6.81 -30.28
N HIS A 61 14.18 7.78 -29.44
CA HIS A 61 13.58 9.03 -29.90
C HIS A 61 14.57 9.81 -30.77
N THR A 62 14.10 10.48 -31.83
CA THR A 62 14.93 11.23 -32.80
C THR A 62 15.85 12.25 -32.12
N THR A 63 15.33 13.00 -31.16
CA THR A 63 16.12 13.99 -30.39
C THR A 63 17.28 13.38 -29.58
N VAL A 64 17.18 12.11 -29.16
CA VAL A 64 18.27 11.42 -28.47
C VAL A 64 19.38 11.04 -29.47
N ALA A 65 18.99 10.61 -30.68
CA ALA A 65 19.93 10.26 -31.75
C ALA A 65 20.70 11.50 -32.28
N GLU A 66 20.13 12.70 -32.14
CA GLU A 66 20.76 13.96 -32.55
C GLU A 66 21.85 14.46 -31.58
N ASN A 67 21.86 13.99 -30.33
CA ASN A 67 22.86 14.39 -29.34
C ASN A 67 24.22 13.73 -29.63
N ARG A 68 25.28 14.53 -29.75
CA ARG A 68 26.63 14.08 -30.15
C ARG A 68 27.24 13.02 -29.21
N TRP A 69 27.02 13.15 -27.91
CA TRP A 69 27.50 12.18 -26.91
C TRP A 69 26.77 10.85 -27.03
N PHE A 70 25.45 10.90 -27.22
CA PHE A 70 24.64 9.70 -27.41
C PHE A 70 24.93 9.01 -28.72
N ARG A 71 25.18 9.76 -29.80
CA ARG A 71 25.56 9.18 -31.09
C ARG A 71 26.79 8.28 -31.00
N TRP A 72 27.75 8.62 -30.15
CA TRP A 72 28.92 7.77 -29.89
C TRP A 72 28.54 6.47 -29.17
N ILE A 73 27.73 6.54 -28.11
CA ILE A 73 27.23 5.35 -27.39
C ILE A 73 26.35 4.48 -28.30
N LEU A 74 25.46 5.12 -29.07
CA LEU A 74 24.57 4.48 -30.04
C LEU A 74 25.34 3.85 -31.20
N SER A 75 26.59 4.25 -31.49
CA SER A 75 27.41 3.57 -32.51
C SER A 75 27.80 2.13 -32.12
N LEU A 76 27.64 1.77 -30.85
CA LEU A 76 27.94 0.43 -30.34
C LEU A 76 26.75 -0.54 -30.44
N VAL A 77 25.55 -0.03 -30.73
CA VAL A 77 24.27 -0.76 -30.76
C VAL A 77 23.51 -0.43 -32.05
N ASP A 78 22.77 -1.38 -32.62
CA ASP A 78 21.95 -1.06 -33.79
C ASP A 78 20.77 -0.23 -33.30
N THR A 79 20.51 0.92 -33.93
CA THR A 79 19.49 1.84 -33.45
C THR A 79 18.54 2.24 -34.57
N LEU A 80 17.27 2.35 -34.23
CA LEU A 80 16.24 2.89 -35.09
C LEU A 80 15.68 4.15 -34.42
N ALA A 81 15.98 5.31 -35.01
CA ALA A 81 15.37 6.56 -34.59
C ALA A 81 13.89 6.59 -35.01
N VAL A 82 13.00 6.70 -34.04
CA VAL A 82 11.55 6.70 -34.23
C VAL A 82 10.95 7.89 -33.52
N ASP A 83 10.17 8.67 -34.25
CA ASP A 83 9.19 9.57 -33.64
C ASP A 83 7.94 8.75 -33.29
N PRO A 84 7.61 8.57 -31.99
CA PRO A 84 6.44 7.79 -31.57
C PRO A 84 5.11 8.40 -32.02
N THR A 85 5.10 9.67 -32.45
CA THR A 85 3.91 10.31 -33.04
C THR A 85 3.72 9.94 -34.51
N SER A 86 4.73 9.38 -35.18
CA SER A 86 4.69 9.02 -36.60
C SER A 86 4.21 7.58 -36.83
N PRO A 87 3.07 7.37 -37.52
CA PRO A 87 2.59 6.02 -37.87
C PRO A 87 3.56 5.22 -38.76
N MET A 88 4.37 5.90 -39.58
CA MET A 88 5.36 5.26 -40.45
C MET A 88 6.52 4.66 -39.67
N ALA A 89 6.92 5.30 -38.57
CA ALA A 89 8.01 4.80 -37.75
C ALA A 89 7.61 3.49 -37.03
N MET A 90 6.35 3.39 -36.61
CA MET A 90 5.79 2.15 -36.03
C MET A 90 5.77 0.99 -37.04
N LYS A 91 5.50 1.23 -38.32
CA LYS A 91 5.59 0.19 -39.37
C LYS A 91 7.02 -0.34 -39.54
N LYS A 92 8.04 0.51 -39.39
CA LYS A 92 9.45 0.07 -39.44
C LYS A 92 9.78 -0.87 -38.28
N VAL A 93 9.32 -0.56 -37.08
CA VAL A 93 9.49 -1.42 -35.89
C VAL A 93 8.81 -2.78 -36.10
N VAL A 94 7.56 -2.79 -36.61
CA VAL A 94 6.83 -4.03 -36.94
C VAL A 94 7.63 -4.92 -37.90
N ARG A 95 8.17 -4.35 -38.99
CA ARG A 95 8.97 -5.11 -39.97
C ARG A 95 10.24 -5.69 -39.37
N LEU A 96 10.92 -4.98 -38.46
CA LEU A 96 12.12 -5.50 -37.79
C LEU A 96 11.82 -6.73 -36.94
N ILE A 97 10.72 -6.68 -36.18
CA ILE A 97 10.28 -7.80 -35.35
C ILE A 97 9.86 -8.97 -36.23
N GLU A 98 9.11 -8.72 -37.31
CA GLU A 98 8.69 -9.76 -38.26
C GLU A 98 9.87 -10.41 -38.99
N ALA A 99 10.95 -9.67 -39.24
CA ALA A 99 12.21 -10.18 -39.79
C ALA A 99 13.05 -10.98 -38.78
N GLY A 100 12.61 -11.08 -37.54
CA GLY A 100 13.25 -11.87 -36.48
C GLY A 100 14.46 -11.21 -35.81
N ARG A 101 14.66 -9.90 -36.01
CA ARG A 101 15.64 -9.16 -35.20
C ARG A 101 15.02 -8.80 -33.85
N PRO A 102 15.67 -9.11 -32.71
CA PRO A 102 15.22 -8.63 -31.41
C PRO A 102 15.15 -7.11 -31.37
N VAL A 103 14.10 -6.56 -30.76
CA VAL A 103 13.93 -5.11 -30.62
C VAL A 103 13.84 -4.74 -29.16
N VAL A 104 14.56 -3.70 -28.73
CA VAL A 104 14.45 -3.12 -27.39
C VAL A 104 13.64 -1.82 -27.46
N ILE A 105 12.62 -1.71 -26.61
CA ILE A 105 11.79 -0.51 -26.48
C ILE A 105 11.63 -0.16 -25.01
N PHE A 106 11.76 1.13 -24.67
CA PHE A 106 11.37 1.66 -23.37
C PHE A 106 9.93 2.18 -23.44
N PRO A 107 8.92 1.49 -22.87
CA PRO A 107 7.52 1.85 -23.08
C PRO A 107 7.13 3.24 -22.55
N GLU A 108 7.91 3.77 -21.59
CA GLU A 108 7.73 5.11 -21.02
C GLU A 108 8.07 6.23 -22.01
N GLY A 109 8.83 5.96 -23.08
CA GLY A 109 9.23 6.93 -24.10
C GLY A 109 10.14 8.07 -23.62
N ARG A 110 10.44 8.14 -22.32
CA ARG A 110 11.32 9.14 -21.69
C ARG A 110 11.99 8.53 -20.46
N ILE A 111 13.10 9.14 -20.04
CA ILE A 111 13.72 8.86 -18.75
C ILE A 111 12.82 9.40 -17.63
N THR A 112 12.65 8.60 -16.57
CA THR A 112 11.87 8.96 -15.39
C THR A 112 12.38 10.25 -14.73
N THR A 113 11.45 11.04 -14.21
CA THR A 113 11.74 12.23 -13.40
C THR A 113 11.22 12.11 -11.98
N THR A 114 10.59 10.98 -11.64
CA THR A 114 10.07 10.69 -10.29
C THR A 114 10.78 9.49 -9.65
N GLY A 115 11.52 8.69 -10.43
CA GLY A 115 12.13 7.45 -9.98
C GLY A 115 11.13 6.29 -9.89
N SER A 116 9.87 6.55 -10.24
CA SER A 116 8.79 5.56 -10.36
C SER A 116 8.38 5.39 -11.82
N LEU A 117 7.53 4.39 -12.09
CA LEU A 117 6.98 4.17 -13.43
C LEU A 117 6.17 5.39 -13.88
N MET A 118 6.52 5.95 -15.03
CA MET A 118 5.77 7.03 -15.66
C MET A 118 4.73 6.49 -16.64
N LYS A 119 4.04 7.40 -17.33
CA LYS A 119 3.11 7.06 -18.41
C LYS A 119 3.76 6.13 -19.44
N THR A 120 3.15 4.98 -19.66
CA THR A 120 3.48 4.07 -20.76
C THR A 120 2.71 4.46 -22.02
N TYR A 121 3.36 4.43 -23.18
CA TYR A 121 2.72 4.72 -24.47
C TYR A 121 2.09 3.46 -25.07
N ASP A 122 0.97 3.64 -25.77
CA ASP A 122 0.25 2.52 -26.40
C ASP A 122 0.96 1.97 -27.65
N GLY A 123 1.89 2.74 -28.25
CA GLY A 123 2.60 2.36 -29.47
C GLY A 123 3.37 1.04 -29.34
N PRO A 124 4.29 0.92 -28.36
CA PRO A 124 5.00 -0.32 -28.07
C PRO A 124 4.06 -1.51 -27.82
N ALA A 125 2.95 -1.28 -27.11
CA ALA A 125 1.96 -2.31 -26.85
C ALA A 125 1.24 -2.79 -28.12
N PHE A 126 0.87 -1.85 -28.99
CA PHE A 126 0.26 -2.16 -30.27
C PHE A 126 1.21 -2.95 -31.18
N VAL A 127 2.51 -2.63 -31.17
CA VAL A 127 3.52 -3.40 -31.92
C VAL A 127 3.61 -4.83 -31.41
N ALA A 128 3.68 -5.02 -30.10
CA ALA A 128 3.70 -6.33 -29.48
C ALA A 128 2.47 -7.16 -29.87
N ALA A 129 1.28 -6.58 -29.71
CA ALA A 129 0.01 -7.22 -30.02
C ALA A 129 -0.16 -7.53 -31.52
N ARG A 130 0.24 -6.62 -32.41
CA ARG A 130 0.10 -6.77 -33.86
C ARG A 130 1.03 -7.83 -34.43
N THR A 131 2.26 -7.92 -33.91
CA THR A 131 3.28 -8.86 -34.38
C THR A 131 3.17 -10.22 -33.69
N GLY A 132 2.43 -10.32 -32.58
CA GLY A 132 2.40 -11.50 -31.71
C GLY A 132 3.76 -11.78 -31.06
N ALA A 133 4.58 -10.75 -30.86
CA ALA A 133 5.92 -10.89 -30.33
C ALA A 133 5.93 -11.45 -28.89
N THR A 134 6.91 -12.29 -28.61
CA THR A 134 7.28 -12.65 -27.24
C THR A 134 7.89 -11.41 -26.58
N ILE A 135 7.33 -10.98 -25.45
CA ILE A 135 7.79 -9.85 -24.67
C ILE A 135 8.74 -10.35 -23.59
N LEU A 136 9.93 -9.76 -23.48
CA LEU A 136 10.90 -10.00 -22.42
C LEU A 136 11.02 -8.76 -21.53
N PRO A 137 10.40 -8.74 -20.34
CA PRO A 137 10.56 -7.64 -19.39
C PRO A 137 11.91 -7.68 -18.68
N VAL A 138 12.60 -6.55 -18.62
CA VAL A 138 13.88 -6.39 -17.93
C VAL A 138 13.85 -5.17 -17.02
N LYS A 139 13.96 -5.37 -15.71
CA LYS A 139 14.09 -4.26 -14.75
C LYS A 139 15.55 -3.83 -14.64
N ILE A 140 15.79 -2.54 -14.82
CA ILE A 140 17.04 -1.87 -14.52
C ILE A 140 16.89 -1.19 -13.16
N ASP A 141 17.80 -1.40 -12.22
CA ASP A 141 17.80 -0.70 -10.92
C ASP A 141 19.14 -0.04 -10.62
N GLY A 142 19.05 1.10 -9.92
CA GLY A 142 20.17 1.91 -9.45
C GLY A 142 20.70 2.91 -10.46
N ALA A 143 20.29 2.82 -11.72
CA ALA A 143 20.70 3.71 -12.78
C ALA A 143 20.19 5.14 -12.54
N ALA A 144 19.02 5.27 -11.90
CA ALA A 144 18.44 6.56 -11.51
C ALA A 144 19.35 7.37 -10.56
N ARG A 145 20.26 6.71 -9.82
CA ARG A 145 21.20 7.33 -8.86
C ARG A 145 22.50 7.79 -9.50
N THR A 146 22.71 7.51 -10.79
CA THR A 146 23.89 7.98 -11.52
C THR A 146 23.72 9.45 -11.93
N TYR A 147 24.81 10.10 -12.30
CA TYR A 147 24.77 11.45 -12.90
C TYR A 147 24.23 11.46 -14.35
N PHE A 148 23.96 10.29 -14.91
CA PHE A 148 23.33 10.10 -16.21
C PHE A 148 21.79 9.99 -16.11
N SER A 149 21.23 10.21 -14.92
CA SER A 149 19.78 10.27 -14.68
C SER A 149 19.24 11.69 -14.84
N ARG A 150 17.94 11.82 -15.10
CA ARG A 150 17.23 13.12 -15.05
C ARG A 150 16.73 13.48 -13.66
N MET A 151 16.85 12.58 -12.68
CA MET A 151 16.45 12.82 -11.29
C MET A 151 17.29 13.94 -10.67
N GLY A 152 16.65 15.02 -10.22
CA GLY A 152 17.30 16.20 -9.61
C GLY A 152 16.95 16.41 -8.15
N GLY A 153 17.28 17.59 -7.61
CA GLY A 153 16.85 18.02 -6.28
C GLY A 153 17.42 17.16 -5.14
N ARG A 154 16.54 16.69 -4.25
CA ARG A 154 16.90 15.88 -3.06
C ARG A 154 17.11 14.40 -3.38
N PHE A 155 16.99 14.00 -4.65
CA PHE A 155 17.16 12.60 -5.04
C PHE A 155 18.61 12.14 -4.81
N PRO A 156 18.84 10.97 -4.18
CA PRO A 156 20.18 10.53 -3.86
C PRO A 156 20.97 10.19 -5.13
N ARG A 157 22.08 10.90 -5.34
CA ARG A 157 23.05 10.63 -6.42
C ARG A 157 24.33 10.03 -5.87
N ARG A 158 24.95 9.14 -6.64
CA ARG A 158 26.24 8.51 -6.35
C ARG A 158 27.07 8.44 -7.63
N LEU A 159 28.38 8.57 -7.52
CA LEU A 159 29.29 8.45 -8.66
C LEU A 159 29.23 7.04 -9.27
N LEU A 160 29.36 6.02 -8.42
CA LEU A 160 29.43 4.61 -8.82
C LEU A 160 28.43 3.74 -8.01
N PRO A 161 27.11 3.94 -8.21
CA PRO A 161 26.09 3.13 -7.54
C PRO A 161 26.18 1.67 -8.01
N ARG A 162 25.69 0.75 -7.18
CA ARG A 162 25.43 -0.62 -7.62
C ARG A 162 24.29 -0.60 -8.64
N LEU A 163 24.47 -1.29 -9.75
CA LEU A 163 23.47 -1.47 -10.80
C LEU A 163 23.03 -2.93 -10.87
N SER A 164 21.76 -3.16 -11.18
CA SER A 164 21.26 -4.50 -11.45
C SER A 164 20.32 -4.55 -12.64
N LEU A 165 20.35 -5.67 -13.35
CA LEU A 165 19.42 -6.04 -14.42
C LEU A 165 18.71 -7.31 -13.98
N THR A 166 17.38 -7.27 -13.87
CA THR A 166 16.56 -8.44 -13.53
C THR A 166 15.74 -8.82 -14.75
N ILE A 167 16.05 -9.98 -15.33
CA ILE A 167 15.37 -10.57 -16.48
C ILE A 167 14.19 -11.38 -15.95
N HIS A 168 12.98 -11.07 -16.42
CA HIS A 168 11.75 -11.74 -16.02
C HIS A 168 11.31 -12.79 -17.04
N GLU A 169 10.36 -13.62 -16.64
CA GLU A 169 9.70 -14.57 -17.55
C GLU A 169 9.05 -13.86 -18.73
N THR A 170 9.10 -14.50 -19.89
CA THR A 170 8.51 -13.94 -21.10
C THR A 170 6.99 -13.98 -21.05
N THR A 171 6.36 -12.96 -21.63
CA THR A 171 4.90 -12.86 -21.74
C THR A 171 4.48 -12.44 -23.15
N ARG A 172 3.18 -12.29 -23.39
CA ARG A 172 2.62 -11.82 -24.66
C ARG A 172 1.41 -10.93 -24.40
N ILE A 173 1.16 -9.99 -25.31
CA ILE A 173 -0.09 -9.24 -25.36
C ILE A 173 -0.87 -9.77 -26.56
N ALA A 174 -2.01 -10.41 -26.32
CA ALA A 174 -2.93 -10.75 -27.40
C ALA A 174 -3.57 -9.49 -27.97
N MET A 175 -3.91 -9.49 -29.27
CA MET A 175 -4.62 -8.37 -29.87
C MET A 175 -6.03 -8.27 -29.25
N PRO A 176 -6.38 -7.17 -28.56
CA PRO A 176 -7.67 -7.09 -27.88
C PRO A 176 -8.82 -7.07 -28.87
N GLU A 177 -9.92 -7.73 -28.52
CA GLU A 177 -11.20 -7.56 -29.20
C GLU A 177 -11.88 -6.29 -28.70
N ALA A 178 -12.12 -5.36 -29.62
CA ALA A 178 -12.86 -4.13 -29.36
C ALA A 178 -13.38 -3.56 -30.69
N PRO A 179 -14.51 -2.84 -30.70
CA PRO A 179 -15.14 -2.34 -31.92
C PRO A 179 -14.23 -1.38 -32.70
N SER A 180 -13.46 -0.53 -32.01
CA SER A 180 -12.60 0.47 -32.67
C SER A 180 -11.11 0.16 -32.57
N ALA A 181 -10.34 0.55 -33.59
CA ALA A 181 -8.87 0.43 -33.56
C ALA A 181 -8.24 1.24 -32.42
N ARG A 182 -8.83 2.39 -32.07
CA ARG A 182 -8.41 3.25 -30.96
C ARG A 182 -8.56 2.51 -29.62
N GLU A 183 -9.68 1.82 -29.43
CA GLU A 183 -9.93 1.08 -28.20
C GLU A 183 -9.05 -0.17 -28.08
N ARG A 184 -8.83 -0.90 -29.18
CA ARG A 184 -7.86 -2.01 -29.20
C ARG A 184 -6.46 -1.55 -28.80
N ARG A 185 -6.03 -0.38 -29.30
CA ARG A 185 -4.75 0.24 -28.92
C ARG A 185 -4.72 0.63 -27.44
N ARG A 186 -5.79 1.23 -26.91
CA ARG A 186 -5.91 1.57 -25.47
C ARG A 186 -5.80 0.33 -24.58
N LYS A 187 -6.57 -0.73 -24.88
CA LYS A 187 -6.55 -1.99 -24.12
C LYS A 187 -5.18 -2.67 -24.17
N ALA A 188 -4.50 -2.65 -25.31
CA ALA A 188 -3.12 -3.13 -25.41
C ALA A 188 -2.16 -2.30 -24.56
N GLY A 189 -2.26 -0.96 -24.61
CA GLY A 189 -1.47 -0.03 -23.79
C GLY A 189 -1.65 -0.29 -22.29
N GLU A 190 -2.87 -0.56 -21.86
CA GLU A 190 -3.20 -0.96 -20.49
C GLU A 190 -2.53 -2.29 -20.09
N ALA A 191 -2.57 -3.31 -20.96
CA ALA A 191 -1.87 -4.57 -20.72
C ALA A 191 -0.34 -4.37 -20.60
N MET A 192 0.26 -3.53 -21.44
CA MET A 192 1.68 -3.17 -21.35
C MET A 192 2.00 -2.45 -20.04
N ARG A 193 1.12 -1.54 -19.58
CA ARG A 193 1.28 -0.88 -18.28
C ARG A 193 1.30 -1.91 -17.15
N ARG A 194 0.37 -2.87 -17.15
CA ARG A 194 0.32 -3.94 -16.14
C ARG A 194 1.59 -4.79 -16.15
N ILE A 195 2.11 -5.15 -17.32
CA ILE A 195 3.39 -5.88 -17.43
C ILE A 195 4.54 -5.07 -16.81
N MET A 196 4.60 -3.76 -17.08
CA MET A 196 5.62 -2.88 -16.50
C MET A 196 5.50 -2.78 -14.97
N GLN A 197 4.27 -2.71 -14.45
CA GLN A 197 4.00 -2.67 -13.01
C GLN A 197 4.37 -4.00 -12.33
N GLU A 198 4.00 -5.13 -12.95
CA GLU A 198 4.36 -6.47 -12.50
C GLU A 198 5.87 -6.67 -12.48
N MET A 199 6.57 -6.27 -13.55
CA MET A 199 8.03 -6.32 -13.62
C MET A 199 8.70 -5.53 -12.48
N ILE A 200 8.20 -4.33 -12.17
CA ILE A 200 8.74 -3.52 -11.07
C ILE A 200 8.49 -4.21 -9.72
N PHE A 201 7.29 -4.71 -9.49
CA PHE A 201 6.92 -5.40 -8.26
C PHE A 201 7.69 -6.72 -8.04
N ALA A 202 7.79 -7.54 -9.08
CA ALA A 202 8.47 -8.83 -9.05
C ALA A 202 10.00 -8.67 -8.87
N SER A 203 10.55 -7.50 -9.18
CA SER A 203 11.98 -7.19 -8.96
C SER A 203 12.33 -6.76 -7.53
N ARG A 204 11.36 -6.78 -6.60
CA ARG A 204 11.62 -6.41 -5.20
C ARG A 204 12.66 -7.34 -4.56
N PRO A 205 13.53 -6.83 -3.68
CA PRO A 205 14.41 -7.69 -2.90
C PRO A 205 13.61 -8.47 -1.86
N GLU A 206 14.03 -9.72 -1.60
CA GLU A 206 13.65 -10.45 -0.39
C GLU A 206 14.49 -9.95 0.77
N ALA A 207 13.85 -9.54 1.85
CA ALA A 207 14.49 -8.94 3.00
C ALA A 207 13.57 -9.01 4.23
N THR A 208 14.16 -8.84 5.41
CA THR A 208 13.44 -8.47 6.62
C THR A 208 13.12 -6.96 6.65
N LEU A 209 12.21 -6.54 7.54
CA LEU A 209 11.89 -5.11 7.70
C LEU A 209 13.12 -4.29 8.11
N PHE A 210 13.97 -4.83 8.97
CA PHE A 210 15.17 -4.13 9.43
C PHE A 210 16.19 -4.01 8.29
N GLU A 211 16.38 -5.05 7.48
CA GLU A 211 17.24 -4.96 6.29
C GLU A 211 16.71 -3.95 5.28
N ALA A 212 15.39 -3.90 5.04
CA ALA A 212 14.78 -2.89 4.19
C ALA A 212 15.04 -1.46 4.71
N LEU A 213 14.99 -1.25 6.03
CA LEU A 213 15.35 0.02 6.66
C LEU A 213 16.83 0.38 6.43
N LEU A 214 17.73 -0.60 6.55
CA LEU A 214 19.16 -0.40 6.28
C LEU A 214 19.41 -0.07 4.80
N ASP A 215 18.70 -0.72 3.89
CA ASP A 215 18.80 -0.49 2.46
C ASP A 215 18.29 0.91 2.10
N ALA A 216 17.14 1.33 2.65
CA ALA A 216 16.63 2.70 2.51
C ALA A 216 17.63 3.72 3.05
N ALA A 217 18.18 3.50 4.25
CA ALA A 217 19.20 4.37 4.84
C ALA A 217 20.48 4.42 4.00
N SER A 218 20.86 3.32 3.36
CA SER A 218 21.99 3.29 2.44
C SER A 218 21.67 4.12 1.20
N ILE A 219 20.51 3.93 0.58
CA ILE A 219 20.12 4.58 -0.67
C ILE A 219 19.98 6.09 -0.47
N HIS A 220 19.21 6.51 0.54
CA HIS A 220 18.84 7.89 0.76
C HIS A 220 19.83 8.67 1.63
N GLY A 221 20.68 7.98 2.38
CA GLY A 221 21.69 8.56 3.27
C GLY A 221 21.28 8.49 4.75
N ARG A 222 22.17 7.94 5.58
CA ARG A 222 21.89 7.69 7.01
C ARG A 222 21.58 8.97 7.81
N GLY A 223 22.13 10.11 7.39
CA GLY A 223 21.89 11.41 8.04
C GLY A 223 20.62 12.13 7.59
N CYS A 224 19.90 11.62 6.58
CA CYS A 224 18.67 12.25 6.11
C CYS A 224 17.55 12.08 7.13
N ARG A 225 16.97 13.21 7.54
CA ARG A 225 15.82 13.31 8.45
C ARG A 225 14.54 12.96 7.71
N ARG A 226 13.87 11.90 8.15
CA ARG A 226 12.69 11.34 7.47
C ARG A 226 11.50 11.11 8.39
N VAL A 227 11.69 11.09 9.70
CA VAL A 227 10.59 10.96 10.65
C VAL A 227 10.52 12.23 11.47
N GLU A 228 9.35 12.82 11.57
CA GLU A 228 9.04 13.91 12.48
C GLU A 228 7.83 13.48 13.32
N ASP A 229 7.79 13.85 14.60
CA ASP A 229 6.67 13.53 15.48
C ASP A 229 6.15 14.77 16.22
N LEU A 230 5.11 14.60 17.04
CA LEU A 230 4.48 15.69 17.78
C LEU A 230 5.44 16.49 18.68
N LYS A 231 6.59 15.91 19.07
CA LYS A 231 7.60 16.63 19.88
C LYS A 231 8.42 17.63 19.04
N GLN A 232 8.06 17.82 17.76
CA GLN A 232 8.77 18.65 16.79
C GLN A 232 10.25 18.24 16.63
N GLN A 233 10.53 16.95 16.88
CA GLN A 233 11.85 16.37 16.69
C GLN A 233 11.91 15.70 15.33
N GLU A 234 12.94 16.04 14.56
CA GLU A 234 13.24 15.39 13.29
C GLU A 234 14.32 14.32 13.50
N TYR A 235 13.99 13.07 13.17
CA TYR A 235 14.86 11.92 13.29
C TYR A 235 15.40 11.50 11.92
N SER A 236 16.70 11.27 11.86
CA SER A 236 17.36 10.67 10.71
C SER A 236 17.19 9.16 10.67
N TYR A 237 17.48 8.55 9.52
CA TYR A 237 17.61 7.09 9.43
C TYR A 237 18.58 6.54 10.49
N ARG A 238 19.69 7.25 10.76
CA ARG A 238 20.66 6.86 11.79
C ARG A 238 20.00 6.85 13.17
N ASP A 239 19.16 7.82 13.48
CA ASP A 239 18.46 7.91 14.76
C ASP A 239 17.43 6.78 14.91
N VAL A 240 16.64 6.51 13.86
CA VAL A 240 15.68 5.40 13.85
C VAL A 240 16.39 4.05 13.99
N ILE A 241 17.47 3.80 13.25
CA ILE A 241 18.28 2.58 13.36
C ILE A 241 18.89 2.46 14.76
N LYS A 242 19.41 3.55 15.32
CA LYS A 242 19.97 3.58 16.67
C LYS A 242 18.90 3.23 17.71
N MET A 243 17.70 3.80 17.61
CA MET A 243 16.58 3.47 18.50
C MET A 243 16.15 2.01 18.35
N ALA A 244 16.03 1.51 17.12
CA ALA A 244 15.65 0.12 16.84
C ALA A 244 16.64 -0.88 17.45
N LEU A 245 17.95 -0.64 17.28
CA LEU A 245 19.01 -1.47 17.85
C LEU A 245 19.06 -1.40 19.38
N ALA A 246 18.96 -0.19 19.94
CA ALA A 246 19.02 0.01 21.39
C ALA A 246 17.82 -0.62 22.09
N LEU A 247 16.59 -0.28 21.65
CA LEU A 247 15.36 -0.79 22.24
C LEU A 247 15.22 -2.30 22.00
N GLY A 248 15.54 -2.79 20.81
CA GLY A 248 15.50 -4.22 20.49
C GLY A 248 16.40 -5.04 21.44
N ARG A 249 17.63 -4.59 21.68
CA ARG A 249 18.57 -5.24 22.62
C ARG A 249 18.09 -5.19 24.06
N LEU A 250 17.51 -4.08 24.51
CA LEU A 250 17.02 -3.94 25.88
C LEU A 250 15.79 -4.84 26.11
N VAL A 251 14.86 -4.86 25.16
CA VAL A 251 13.66 -5.72 25.22
C VAL A 251 14.03 -7.21 25.12
N GLU A 252 15.09 -7.56 24.38
CA GLU A 252 15.61 -8.93 24.33
C GLU A 252 15.97 -9.50 25.72
N ARG A 253 16.36 -8.66 26.69
CA ARG A 253 16.63 -9.10 28.07
C ARG A 253 15.37 -9.38 28.86
N GLU A 254 14.27 -8.75 28.48
CA GLU A 254 12.98 -8.80 29.14
C GLU A 254 12.04 -9.85 28.53
N THR A 255 12.42 -10.48 27.42
CA THR A 255 11.51 -11.32 26.63
C THR A 255 12.20 -12.57 26.10
N GLY A 256 11.44 -13.63 25.91
CA GLY A 256 11.91 -14.87 25.28
C GLY A 256 12.21 -14.69 23.80
N ASP A 257 12.95 -15.64 23.25
CA ASP A 257 13.19 -15.73 21.81
C ASP A 257 11.89 -16.11 21.07
N GLY A 258 11.60 -15.45 19.94
CA GLY A 258 10.36 -15.66 19.19
C GLY A 258 9.09 -15.10 19.85
N GLU A 259 9.19 -14.48 21.03
CA GLU A 259 8.03 -13.98 21.79
C GLU A 259 7.28 -12.87 21.03
N ALA A 260 5.95 -12.85 21.16
CA ALA A 260 5.13 -11.72 20.73
C ALA A 260 5.10 -10.67 21.85
N VAL A 261 5.67 -9.50 21.56
CA VAL A 261 5.75 -8.39 22.51
C VAL A 261 4.66 -7.37 22.20
N GLY A 262 3.78 -7.12 23.17
CA GLY A 262 2.70 -6.16 23.04
C GLY A 262 3.23 -4.74 22.96
N LEU A 263 2.85 -3.98 21.95
CA LEU A 263 3.15 -2.56 21.82
C LEU A 263 1.89 -1.74 22.06
N LEU A 264 1.85 -1.04 23.20
CA LEU A 264 0.78 -0.12 23.58
C LEU A 264 1.33 1.31 23.62
N LEU A 265 1.62 1.87 22.44
CA LEU A 265 2.34 3.13 22.28
C LEU A 265 1.65 4.03 21.24
N PRO A 266 1.80 5.36 21.34
CA PRO A 266 1.22 6.30 20.38
C PRO A 266 2.00 6.34 19.07
N ASN A 267 1.52 7.12 18.10
CA ASN A 267 2.23 7.40 16.85
C ASN A 267 3.45 8.30 17.09
N LEU A 268 4.59 7.70 17.45
CA LEU A 268 5.87 8.39 17.66
C LEU A 268 7.03 7.61 17.04
N ALA A 269 8.18 8.26 16.88
CA ALA A 269 9.36 7.63 16.31
C ALA A 269 9.84 6.36 17.07
N PRO A 270 9.80 6.29 18.42
CA PRO A 270 10.14 5.06 19.16
C PRO A 270 9.24 3.87 18.82
N THR A 271 7.95 4.11 18.53
CA THR A 271 7.00 3.05 18.15
C THR A 271 7.39 2.45 16.80
N LEU A 272 7.68 3.29 15.80
CA LEU A 272 8.23 2.80 14.52
C LEU A 272 9.56 2.08 14.73
N ALA A 273 10.46 2.62 15.56
CA ALA A 273 11.74 2.00 15.83
C ALA A 273 11.59 0.60 16.46
N LEU A 274 10.62 0.38 17.35
CA LEU A 274 10.30 -0.93 17.92
C LEU A 274 9.73 -1.91 16.87
N VAL A 275 8.91 -1.43 15.93
CA VAL A 275 8.41 -2.27 14.82
C VAL A 275 9.56 -2.83 13.96
N PHE A 276 10.66 -2.08 13.81
CA PHE A 276 11.87 -2.59 13.16
C PHE A 276 12.79 -3.37 14.12
N GLY A 277 12.90 -2.90 15.35
CA GLY A 277 13.85 -3.40 16.34
C GLY A 277 13.48 -4.78 16.87
N LEU A 278 12.21 -5.01 17.21
CA LEU A 278 11.79 -6.32 17.76
C LEU A 278 12.09 -7.46 16.78
N PRO A 279 11.70 -7.39 15.48
CA PRO A 279 12.04 -8.47 14.55
C PRO A 279 13.54 -8.62 14.30
N ALA A 280 14.32 -7.52 14.37
CA ALA A 280 15.78 -7.58 14.23
C ALA A 280 16.46 -8.42 15.35
N PHE A 281 15.77 -8.61 16.47
CA PHE A 281 16.16 -9.50 17.57
C PHE A 281 15.24 -10.71 17.69
N ASN A 282 14.57 -11.15 16.62
CA ASN A 282 13.69 -12.34 16.61
C ASN A 282 12.49 -12.26 17.57
N ARG A 283 11.89 -11.08 17.74
CA ARG A 283 10.62 -10.87 18.47
C ARG A 283 9.55 -10.34 17.52
N ARG A 284 8.29 -10.65 17.78
CA ARG A 284 7.15 -10.20 16.97
C ARG A 284 6.52 -8.96 17.61
N ALA A 285 6.30 -7.90 16.83
CA ALA A 285 5.64 -6.71 17.32
C ALA A 285 4.11 -6.89 17.31
N ALA A 286 3.48 -7.08 18.48
CA ALA A 286 2.03 -7.22 18.60
C ALA A 286 1.38 -5.87 18.92
N MET A 287 0.80 -5.20 17.92
CA MET A 287 0.30 -3.84 18.08
C MET A 287 -1.06 -3.82 18.78
N LEU A 288 -1.13 -3.38 20.04
CA LEU A 288 -2.35 -3.39 20.82
C LEU A 288 -3.19 -2.13 20.57
N ASN A 289 -4.50 -2.33 20.34
CA ASN A 289 -5.44 -1.24 20.17
C ASN A 289 -5.89 -0.70 21.54
N TYR A 290 -5.25 0.39 22.00
CA TYR A 290 -5.59 1.05 23.26
C TYR A 290 -6.97 1.74 23.28
N THR A 291 -7.59 1.94 22.12
CA THR A 291 -8.95 2.50 22.02
C THR A 291 -10.02 1.45 22.23
N ALA A 292 -9.66 0.16 22.17
CA ALA A 292 -10.56 -0.94 22.50
C ALA A 292 -10.80 -1.04 24.03
N GLY A 293 -11.82 -1.80 24.40
CA GLY A 293 -12.10 -2.16 25.79
C GLY A 293 -11.05 -3.12 26.37
N VAL A 294 -11.04 -3.26 27.70
CA VAL A 294 -10.10 -4.15 28.43
C VAL A 294 -10.25 -5.59 27.95
N ASP A 295 -11.47 -6.10 27.82
CA ASP A 295 -11.73 -7.48 27.38
C ASP A 295 -11.18 -7.76 25.98
N ALA A 296 -11.32 -6.80 25.06
CA ALA A 296 -10.79 -6.90 23.71
C ALA A 296 -9.26 -6.95 23.72
N MET A 297 -8.63 -6.12 24.56
CA MET A 297 -7.18 -6.09 24.72
C MET A 297 -6.66 -7.36 25.41
N GLN A 298 -7.35 -7.88 26.42
CA GLN A 298 -7.03 -9.14 27.07
C GLN A 298 -7.16 -10.32 26.10
N ALA A 299 -8.21 -10.34 25.27
CA ALA A 299 -8.38 -11.36 24.23
C ALA A 299 -7.27 -11.30 23.18
N ALA A 300 -6.83 -10.10 22.79
CA ALA A 300 -5.68 -9.92 21.90
C ALA A 300 -4.39 -10.46 22.52
N CYS A 301 -4.10 -10.13 23.79
CA CYS A 301 -2.95 -10.67 24.52
C CYS A 301 -3.02 -12.20 24.62
N THR A 302 -4.21 -12.74 24.92
CA THR A 302 -4.42 -14.19 25.00
C THR A 302 -4.19 -14.88 23.66
N ALA A 303 -4.79 -14.36 22.57
CA ALA A 303 -4.67 -14.95 21.24
C ALA A 303 -3.21 -15.06 20.76
N ALA A 304 -2.42 -14.02 21.00
CA ALA A 304 -1.02 -13.96 20.59
C ALA A 304 -0.01 -14.37 21.67
N GLU A 305 -0.48 -14.89 22.81
CA GLU A 305 0.34 -15.25 23.97
C GLU A 305 1.29 -14.14 24.42
N VAL A 306 0.82 -12.89 24.38
CA VAL A 306 1.60 -11.73 24.82
C VAL A 306 1.77 -11.80 26.33
N ARG A 307 3.02 -11.89 26.79
CA ARG A 307 3.36 -11.87 28.23
C ARG A 307 3.95 -10.54 28.67
N THR A 308 4.56 -9.81 27.75
CA THR A 308 5.17 -8.49 28.02
C THR A 308 4.52 -7.42 27.15
N VAL A 309 4.05 -6.34 27.78
CA VAL A 309 3.48 -5.16 27.10
C VAL A 309 4.38 -3.96 27.35
N LEU A 310 4.89 -3.38 26.27
CA LEU A 310 5.68 -2.16 26.27
C LEU A 310 4.78 -0.93 26.14
N THR A 311 4.98 0.04 27.03
CA THR A 311 4.31 1.34 26.98
C THR A 311 5.19 2.45 27.56
N SER A 312 4.68 3.67 27.70
CA SER A 312 5.38 4.78 28.35
C SER A 312 4.47 5.48 29.35
N ARG A 313 5.02 5.93 30.48
CA ARG A 313 4.21 6.56 31.54
C ARG A 313 3.49 7.80 31.04
N ALA A 314 4.19 8.62 30.26
CA ALA A 314 3.62 9.82 29.64
C ALA A 314 2.42 9.50 28.73
N PHE A 315 2.47 8.39 28.00
CA PHE A 315 1.34 7.98 27.16
C PHE A 315 0.16 7.48 27.99
N ILE A 316 0.41 6.68 29.04
CA ILE A 316 -0.65 6.17 29.92
C ILE A 316 -1.43 7.30 30.57
N GLU A 317 -0.72 8.32 31.06
CA GLU A 317 -1.33 9.51 31.65
C GLU A 317 -2.13 10.30 30.60
N GLN A 318 -1.50 10.63 29.47
CA GLN A 318 -2.13 11.43 28.41
C GLN A 318 -3.37 10.76 27.82
N ALA A 319 -3.35 9.44 27.63
CA ALA A 319 -4.45 8.66 27.08
C ALA A 319 -5.41 8.10 28.16
N ARG A 320 -5.17 8.39 29.44
CA ARG A 320 -5.97 7.92 30.59
C ARG A 320 -6.18 6.40 30.58
N LEU A 321 -5.11 5.65 30.37
CA LEU A 321 -5.15 4.18 30.22
C LEU A 321 -4.85 3.42 31.52
N GLY A 322 -4.59 4.12 32.64
CA GLY A 322 -4.17 3.52 33.91
C GLY A 322 -5.10 2.40 34.38
N ASP A 323 -6.41 2.67 34.44
CA ASP A 323 -7.43 1.70 34.87
C ASP A 323 -7.54 0.51 33.91
N LYS A 324 -7.35 0.75 32.60
CA LYS A 324 -7.39 -0.33 31.61
C LYS A 324 -6.21 -1.28 31.76
N LEU A 325 -5.03 -0.75 32.05
CA LEU A 325 -3.80 -1.53 32.21
C LEU A 325 -3.78 -2.32 33.51
N SER A 326 -4.25 -1.74 34.62
CA SER A 326 -4.35 -2.46 35.90
C SER A 326 -5.35 -3.62 35.86
N ALA A 327 -6.34 -3.54 34.97
CA ALA A 327 -7.32 -4.60 34.75
C ALA A 327 -6.83 -5.74 33.84
N LEU A 328 -5.69 -5.59 33.13
CA LEU A 328 -5.12 -6.67 32.33
C LEU A 328 -4.49 -7.74 33.23
N GLN A 329 -4.70 -9.00 32.87
CA GLN A 329 -4.25 -10.17 33.63
C GLN A 329 -3.20 -10.96 32.86
N GLY A 330 -2.23 -11.54 33.58
CA GLY A 330 -1.21 -12.41 33.00
C GLY A 330 -0.20 -11.71 32.09
N VAL A 331 -0.15 -10.36 32.13
CA VAL A 331 0.80 -9.55 31.37
C VAL A 331 1.67 -8.71 32.29
N ARG A 332 2.94 -8.59 31.95
CA ARG A 332 3.90 -7.71 32.60
C ARG A 332 4.01 -6.42 31.81
N ILE A 333 3.76 -5.29 32.47
CA ILE A 333 3.91 -3.96 31.87
C ILE A 333 5.34 -3.50 32.06
N VAL A 334 5.99 -3.11 30.97
CA VAL A 334 7.36 -2.58 30.95
C VAL A 334 7.34 -1.19 30.33
N TYR A 335 7.86 -0.21 31.06
CA TYR A 335 7.89 1.18 30.60
C TYR A 335 9.19 1.48 29.85
N LEU A 336 9.09 2.22 28.74
CA LEU A 336 10.26 2.64 27.95
C LEU A 336 11.26 3.47 28.78
N GLU A 337 10.76 4.24 29.75
CA GLU A 337 11.60 5.00 30.67
C GLU A 337 12.46 4.07 31.54
N ASP A 338 11.89 2.97 32.07
CA ASP A 338 12.63 2.01 32.91
C ASP A 338 13.68 1.27 32.08
N LEU A 339 13.32 0.84 30.86
CA LEU A 339 14.27 0.21 29.94
C LEU A 339 15.47 1.11 29.67
N ARG A 340 15.24 2.42 29.50
CA ARG A 340 16.32 3.39 29.28
C ARG A 340 17.28 3.46 30.47
N GLU A 341 16.78 3.34 31.70
CA GLU A 341 17.60 3.35 32.92
C GLU A 341 18.46 2.09 33.05
N THR A 342 17.99 0.94 32.54
CA THR A 342 18.78 -0.31 32.52
C THR A 342 19.95 -0.30 31.53
N MET A 343 20.07 0.73 30.67
CA MET A 343 21.10 0.78 29.62
C MET A 343 22.50 1.00 30.21
N THR A 344 23.32 -0.05 30.15
CA THR A 344 24.69 -0.06 30.71
C THR A 344 25.70 0.67 29.82
N LEU A 345 26.91 0.93 30.35
CA LEU A 345 28.04 1.43 29.54
C LEU A 345 28.42 0.44 28.43
N ALA A 346 28.36 -0.86 28.70
CA ALA A 346 28.62 -1.90 27.71
C ALA A 346 27.62 -1.85 26.54
N ASP A 347 26.34 -1.56 26.82
CA ASP A 347 25.32 -1.39 25.78
C ASP A 347 25.59 -0.16 24.91
N LYS A 348 25.99 0.95 25.53
CA LYS A 348 26.36 2.18 24.80
C LYS A 348 27.57 1.93 23.90
N LEU A 349 28.60 1.24 24.40
CA LEU A 349 29.79 0.89 23.62
C LEU A 349 29.45 -0.09 22.49
N TRP A 350 28.69 -1.14 22.75
CA TRP A 350 28.20 -2.07 21.74
C TRP A 350 27.40 -1.34 20.65
N LEU A 351 26.50 -0.44 21.04
CA LEU A 351 25.67 0.32 20.11
C LEU A 351 26.50 1.23 19.22
N MET A 352 27.42 1.99 19.81
CA MET A 352 28.19 3.02 19.11
C MET A 352 29.35 2.46 18.28
N LEU A 353 30.02 1.42 18.77
CA LEU A 353 31.24 0.87 18.14
C LEU A 353 30.96 -0.33 17.22
N LEU A 354 29.93 -1.12 17.51
CA LEU A 354 29.61 -2.33 16.73
C LEU A 354 28.29 -2.18 15.97
N ALA A 355 27.17 -1.99 16.68
CA ALA A 355 25.84 -2.15 16.09
C ALA A 355 25.47 -1.02 15.12
N LEU A 356 25.80 0.23 15.42
CA LEU A 356 25.46 1.35 14.53
C LEU A 356 26.36 1.39 13.27
N PRO A 357 27.69 1.15 13.35
CA PRO A 357 28.53 1.01 12.17
C PRO A 357 28.19 -0.24 11.34
N PHE A 358 27.94 -1.38 11.99
CA PHE A 358 27.73 -2.69 11.35
C PHE A 358 26.40 -3.36 11.79
N PRO A 359 25.24 -2.77 11.46
CA PRO A 359 23.94 -3.21 11.98
C PRO A 359 23.56 -4.63 11.57
N ARG A 360 23.98 -5.08 10.38
CA ARG A 360 23.74 -6.45 9.90
C ARG A 360 24.49 -7.52 10.70
N ILE A 361 25.60 -7.17 11.35
CA ILE A 361 26.37 -8.08 12.22
C ILE A 361 25.73 -8.15 13.61
N ALA A 362 25.14 -7.06 14.06
CA ALA A 362 24.61 -6.91 15.40
C ALA A 362 23.15 -7.38 15.58
N THR A 363 22.53 -7.88 14.51
CA THR A 363 21.14 -8.35 14.47
C THR A 363 21.08 -9.76 13.93
N ARG A 364 19.97 -10.45 14.16
CA ARG A 364 19.80 -11.82 13.67
C ARG A 364 19.31 -11.78 12.22
N ILE A 365 19.88 -12.62 11.38
CA ILE A 365 19.40 -12.82 10.01
C ILE A 365 18.15 -13.71 10.12
N GLY A 366 16.98 -13.12 9.86
CA GLY A 366 15.71 -13.84 9.78
C GLY A 366 15.32 -14.15 8.33
N SER A 367 14.27 -14.96 8.17
CA SER A 367 13.64 -15.22 6.88
C SER A 367 12.61 -14.14 6.54
N ALA A 368 12.40 -13.88 5.25
CA ALA A 368 11.30 -13.02 4.81
C ALA A 368 9.92 -13.62 5.17
N GLU A 369 9.82 -14.93 5.36
CA GLU A 369 8.56 -15.58 5.76
C GLU A 369 8.27 -15.47 7.27
N ASP A 370 9.25 -15.05 8.08
CA ASP A 370 9.06 -14.93 9.52
C ASP A 370 8.03 -13.85 9.86
N ALA A 371 7.23 -14.11 10.90
CA ALA A 371 6.26 -13.17 11.42
C ALA A 371 6.96 -11.92 11.95
N ALA A 372 6.55 -10.74 11.47
CA ALA A 372 7.14 -9.47 11.86
C ALA A 372 6.21 -8.69 12.80
N VAL A 373 4.93 -8.57 12.40
CA VAL A 373 3.94 -7.75 13.09
C VAL A 373 2.65 -8.54 13.25
N ILE A 374 2.02 -8.42 14.42
CA ILE A 374 0.68 -8.94 14.70
C ILE A 374 -0.23 -7.72 14.89
N LEU A 375 -1.28 -7.62 14.07
CA LEU A 375 -2.29 -6.57 14.18
C LEU A 375 -3.63 -7.18 14.59
N PHE A 376 -4.34 -6.56 15.53
CA PHE A 376 -5.61 -7.10 15.98
C PHE A 376 -6.78 -6.43 15.27
N THR A 377 -7.65 -7.25 14.68
CA THR A 377 -8.92 -6.81 14.09
C THR A 377 -10.06 -7.23 14.99
N SER A 378 -11.08 -6.38 15.13
CA SER A 378 -12.25 -6.67 15.98
C SER A 378 -13.10 -7.83 15.44
N GLY A 379 -12.88 -8.27 14.19
CA GLY A 379 -13.73 -9.26 13.54
C GLY A 379 -15.18 -8.80 13.46
N SER A 380 -15.98 -9.54 12.71
CA SER A 380 -17.45 -9.38 12.65
C SER A 380 -18.17 -10.30 13.66
N GLU A 381 -17.42 -10.99 14.52
CA GLU A 381 -17.86 -12.23 15.21
C GLU A 381 -17.44 -12.31 16.70
N GLY A 382 -17.15 -11.18 17.36
CA GLY A 382 -16.86 -11.17 18.80
C GLY A 382 -15.43 -10.81 19.16
N LYS A 383 -14.69 -11.72 19.81
CA LYS A 383 -13.34 -11.43 20.36
C LYS A 383 -12.33 -11.09 19.22
N PRO A 384 -11.41 -10.12 19.43
CA PRO A 384 -10.41 -9.76 18.44
C PRO A 384 -9.54 -10.94 17.99
N LYS A 385 -9.20 -10.95 16.69
CA LYS A 385 -8.30 -11.93 16.07
C LYS A 385 -6.98 -11.25 15.71
N GLY A 386 -5.86 -11.90 15.97
CA GLY A 386 -4.52 -11.42 15.60
C GLY A 386 -4.20 -11.80 14.16
N VAL A 387 -4.04 -10.82 13.28
CA VAL A 387 -3.55 -10.99 11.90
C VAL A 387 -2.03 -10.99 11.94
N VAL A 388 -1.42 -12.12 11.62
CA VAL A 388 0.05 -12.26 11.61
C VAL A 388 0.58 -11.89 10.23
N LEU A 389 1.38 -10.82 10.17
CA LEU A 389 2.01 -10.33 8.96
C LEU A 389 3.51 -10.65 8.97
N SER A 390 3.97 -11.38 7.96
CA SER A 390 5.39 -11.64 7.75
C SER A 390 6.12 -10.42 7.19
N HIS A 391 7.46 -10.47 7.21
CA HIS A 391 8.29 -9.49 6.51
C HIS A 391 7.93 -9.40 5.02
N ARG A 392 7.77 -10.55 4.35
CA ARG A 392 7.33 -10.66 2.95
C ARG A 392 6.02 -9.91 2.77
N ALA A 393 5.00 -10.17 3.59
CA ALA A 393 3.66 -9.61 3.38
C ALA A 393 3.69 -8.07 3.37
N LEU A 394 4.37 -7.47 4.36
CA LEU A 394 4.50 -6.01 4.48
C LEU A 394 5.32 -5.40 3.35
N LEU A 395 6.48 -5.99 3.03
CA LEU A 395 7.38 -5.47 1.99
C LEU A 395 6.82 -5.69 0.58
N ALA A 396 6.10 -6.78 0.36
CA ALA A 396 5.35 -7.01 -0.87
C ALA A 396 4.30 -5.92 -1.06
N ASN A 397 3.50 -5.60 -0.05
CA ASN A 397 2.49 -4.55 -0.19
C ASN A 397 3.08 -3.17 -0.46
N ILE A 398 4.20 -2.84 0.20
CA ILE A 398 4.95 -1.62 -0.08
C ILE A 398 5.45 -1.59 -1.54
N ALA A 399 6.03 -2.70 -2.02
CA ALA A 399 6.50 -2.79 -3.40
C ALA A 399 5.34 -2.70 -4.43
N GLN A 400 4.20 -3.33 -4.14
CA GLN A 400 2.98 -3.24 -4.94
C GLN A 400 2.49 -1.79 -5.07
N ILE A 401 2.40 -1.07 -3.95
CA ILE A 401 1.99 0.35 -3.94
C ILE A 401 2.97 1.20 -4.74
N ARG A 402 4.29 1.02 -4.55
CA ARG A 402 5.33 1.77 -5.28
C ARG A 402 5.36 1.48 -6.78
N ALA A 403 4.84 0.34 -7.22
CA ALA A 403 4.71 0.03 -8.65
C ALA A 403 3.60 0.83 -9.32
N VAL A 404 2.63 1.36 -8.56
CA VAL A 404 1.43 2.03 -9.10
C VAL A 404 1.27 3.49 -8.67
N VAL A 405 1.89 3.92 -7.56
CA VAL A 405 1.89 5.32 -7.07
C VAL A 405 3.32 5.84 -6.98
N ASP A 406 3.56 7.05 -7.49
CA ASP A 406 4.88 7.66 -7.66
C ASP A 406 5.40 8.39 -6.40
N PHE A 407 5.41 7.73 -5.24
CA PHE A 407 6.00 8.32 -4.03
C PHE A 407 7.48 8.66 -4.22
N SER A 408 7.87 9.86 -3.80
CA SER A 408 9.20 10.42 -4.03
C SER A 408 9.85 10.93 -2.73
N VAL A 409 11.15 11.22 -2.79
CA VAL A 409 11.91 11.79 -1.67
C VAL A 409 11.53 13.23 -1.31
N ASP A 410 10.77 13.88 -2.19
CA ASP A 410 10.24 15.22 -2.00
C ASP A 410 8.85 15.20 -1.33
N ASP A 411 8.26 14.01 -1.19
CA ASP A 411 6.99 13.85 -0.49
C ASP A 411 7.16 13.83 1.03
N LYS A 412 6.16 14.40 1.71
CA LYS A 412 6.00 14.32 3.17
C LYS A 412 4.58 13.87 3.50
N VAL A 413 4.49 12.68 4.10
CA VAL A 413 3.23 12.04 4.49
C VAL A 413 2.79 12.55 5.86
N LEU A 414 1.59 13.11 5.95
CA LEU A 414 0.92 13.36 7.22
C LEU A 414 0.22 12.09 7.68
N ASN A 415 0.81 11.39 8.65
CA ASN A 415 0.23 10.17 9.21
C ASN A 415 -0.39 10.44 10.59
N ALA A 416 -1.66 10.82 10.56
CA ALA A 416 -2.50 10.90 11.75
C ALA A 416 -3.24 9.59 12.05
N LEU A 417 -3.11 8.58 11.18
CA LEU A 417 -3.79 7.29 11.34
C LEU A 417 -3.03 6.43 12.36
N PRO A 418 -3.72 5.65 13.21
CA PRO A 418 -3.03 4.92 14.27
C PRO A 418 -2.09 3.83 13.74
N LEU A 419 -0.87 3.76 14.29
CA LEU A 419 0.15 2.75 13.91
C LEU A 419 -0.23 1.32 14.35
N PHE A 420 -1.19 1.14 15.25
CA PHE A 420 -1.73 -0.18 15.58
C PHE A 420 -2.79 -0.68 14.58
N HIS A 421 -3.04 0.08 13.51
CA HIS A 421 -3.83 -0.37 12.35
C HIS A 421 -2.98 -0.41 11.09
N SER A 422 -3.23 -1.39 10.23
CA SER A 422 -2.43 -1.63 9.01
C SER A 422 -2.36 -0.43 8.07
N PHE A 423 -3.42 0.38 7.98
CA PHE A 423 -3.40 1.57 7.12
C PHE A 423 -2.43 2.64 7.63
N GLY A 424 -2.46 2.94 8.93
CA GLY A 424 -1.51 3.86 9.56
C GLY A 424 -0.10 3.29 9.64
N LEU A 425 0.04 1.98 9.90
CA LEU A 425 1.33 1.31 9.98
C LEU A 425 2.01 1.20 8.62
N THR A 426 1.43 0.45 7.68
CA THR A 426 2.10 0.14 6.42
C THR A 426 2.13 1.34 5.49
N ALA A 427 0.97 1.90 5.14
CA ALA A 427 0.91 3.00 4.18
C ALA A 427 1.36 4.34 4.78
N GLY A 428 1.01 4.60 6.05
CA GLY A 428 1.35 5.85 6.73
C GLY A 428 2.74 5.89 7.36
N GLY A 429 3.30 4.75 7.79
CA GLY A 429 4.55 4.70 8.55
C GLY A 429 5.71 4.04 7.80
N LEU A 430 5.54 2.77 7.43
CA LEU A 430 6.60 1.95 6.81
C LEU A 430 6.88 2.39 5.36
N LEU A 431 5.85 2.56 4.54
CA LEU A 431 5.96 2.95 3.14
C LEU A 431 6.77 4.24 2.93
N PRO A 432 6.49 5.38 3.59
CA PRO A 432 7.27 6.60 3.38
C PRO A 432 8.73 6.40 3.79
N LEU A 433 8.97 5.79 4.96
CA LEU A 433 10.32 5.58 5.47
C LEU A 433 11.13 4.63 4.59
N LEU A 434 10.54 3.57 4.05
CA LEU A 434 11.24 2.62 3.19
C LEU A 434 11.38 3.09 1.73
N SER A 435 10.59 4.08 1.32
CA SER A 435 10.66 4.69 -0.02
C SER A 435 11.53 5.94 -0.11
N GLY A 436 12.00 6.46 1.04
CA GLY A 436 12.80 7.69 1.08
C GLY A 436 11.99 8.98 1.25
N SER A 437 10.67 8.91 1.32
CA SER A 437 9.80 10.04 1.67
C SER A 437 9.93 10.39 3.14
N SER A 438 9.49 11.59 3.51
CA SER A 438 9.38 11.97 4.92
C SER A 438 7.98 11.62 5.47
N VAL A 439 7.88 11.41 6.78
CA VAL A 439 6.61 11.18 7.49
C VAL A 439 6.54 12.08 8.71
N PHE A 440 5.39 12.72 8.91
CA PHE A 440 5.02 13.39 10.14
C PHE A 440 4.00 12.52 10.88
N LEU A 441 4.37 12.03 12.07
CA LEU A 441 3.55 11.20 12.91
C LEU A 441 2.73 12.06 13.87
N TYR A 442 1.41 11.90 13.83
CA TYR A 442 0.49 12.57 14.73
C TYR A 442 -0.39 11.54 15.47
N PRO A 443 -0.61 11.68 16.79
CA PRO A 443 -1.17 10.61 17.63
C PRO A 443 -2.66 10.36 17.44
N SER A 444 -3.42 11.30 16.88
CA SER A 444 -4.87 11.18 16.78
C SER A 444 -5.43 11.81 15.50
N PRO A 445 -6.19 11.06 14.70
CA PRO A 445 -6.88 11.61 13.54
C PRO A 445 -8.12 12.43 13.93
N LEU A 446 -8.56 12.37 15.20
CA LEU A 446 -9.78 13.01 15.68
C LEU A 446 -9.61 14.52 15.94
N HIS A 447 -8.39 15.04 15.88
CA HIS A 447 -8.13 16.47 16.09
C HIS A 447 -8.42 17.29 14.81
N TYR A 448 -9.69 17.30 14.40
CA TYR A 448 -10.14 17.77 13.08
C TYR A 448 -9.75 19.21 12.74
N ARG A 449 -9.59 20.09 13.74
CA ARG A 449 -9.15 21.48 13.56
C ARG A 449 -7.63 21.64 13.45
N VAL A 450 -6.87 20.71 14.02
CA VAL A 450 -5.41 20.80 14.11
C VAL A 450 -4.74 20.17 12.88
N ILE A 451 -5.31 19.09 12.35
CA ILE A 451 -4.76 18.37 11.19
C ILE A 451 -4.60 19.25 9.93
N PRO A 452 -5.57 20.09 9.53
CA PRO A 452 -5.38 20.99 8.40
C PRO A 452 -4.20 21.95 8.57
N GLU A 453 -4.13 22.62 9.72
CA GLU A 453 -3.05 23.55 10.05
C GLU A 453 -1.68 22.83 10.05
N LEU A 454 -1.61 21.60 10.57
CA LEU A 454 -0.38 20.80 10.53
C LEU A 454 0.01 20.41 9.10
N ALA A 455 -0.96 20.09 8.24
CA ALA A 455 -0.68 19.81 6.83
C ALA A 455 -0.04 21.02 6.15
N TYR A 456 -0.54 22.22 6.47
CA TYR A 456 -0.02 23.50 6.00
C TYR A 456 1.38 23.82 6.55
N ASP A 457 1.50 23.94 7.88
CA ASP A 457 2.73 24.32 8.61
C ASP A 457 3.90 23.40 8.26
N ARG A 458 3.62 22.09 8.16
CA ARG A 458 4.66 21.08 7.89
C ARG A 458 4.90 20.84 6.40
N GLY A 459 4.15 21.51 5.52
CA GLY A 459 4.27 21.38 4.07
C GLY A 459 4.04 19.96 3.56
N CYS A 460 3.06 19.27 4.12
CA CYS A 460 2.76 17.89 3.77
C CYS A 460 2.24 17.80 2.32
N SER A 461 2.59 16.74 1.60
CA SER A 461 2.19 16.50 0.20
C SER A 461 1.27 15.28 0.03
N VAL A 462 1.18 14.43 1.06
CA VAL A 462 0.36 13.23 1.07
C VAL A 462 -0.45 13.18 2.36
N LEU A 463 -1.76 12.97 2.24
CA LEU A 463 -2.67 12.76 3.35
C LEU A 463 -3.44 11.44 3.15
N LEU A 464 -3.47 10.62 4.20
CA LEU A 464 -4.22 9.37 4.25
C LEU A 464 -5.36 9.54 5.26
N GLY A 465 -6.57 9.08 4.92
CA GLY A 465 -7.72 9.21 5.81
C GLY A 465 -8.88 8.27 5.47
N THR A 466 -9.87 8.22 6.33
CA THR A 466 -11.19 7.67 6.00
C THR A 466 -12.07 8.78 5.41
N SER A 467 -13.19 8.42 4.77
CA SER A 467 -14.17 9.40 4.30
C SER A 467 -14.62 10.33 5.44
N THR A 468 -14.86 9.77 6.62
CA THR A 468 -15.27 10.51 7.82
C THR A 468 -14.22 11.54 8.25
N PHE A 469 -12.96 11.15 8.30
CA PHE A 469 -11.87 12.06 8.67
C PHE A 469 -11.67 13.17 7.66
N LEU A 470 -11.59 12.81 6.37
CA LEU A 470 -11.41 13.77 5.29
C LEU A 470 -12.58 14.78 5.25
N GLY A 471 -13.82 14.33 5.47
CA GLY A 471 -14.98 15.20 5.59
C GLY A 471 -14.85 16.21 6.73
N ASN A 472 -14.45 15.76 7.93
CA ASN A 472 -14.28 16.66 9.08
C ASN A 472 -13.09 17.61 8.92
N TYR A 473 -11.97 17.16 8.34
CA TYR A 473 -10.84 18.04 8.03
C TYR A 473 -11.27 19.14 7.05
N ALA A 474 -11.97 18.79 5.98
CA ALA A 474 -12.43 19.78 5.00
C ALA A 474 -13.41 20.81 5.58
N LYS A 475 -14.27 20.40 6.52
CA LYS A 475 -15.18 21.31 7.23
C LYS A 475 -14.45 22.38 8.05
N HIS A 476 -13.27 22.07 8.58
CA HIS A 476 -12.53 22.97 9.47
C HIS A 476 -11.32 23.64 8.83
N ALA A 477 -10.82 23.12 7.72
CA ALA A 477 -9.68 23.67 7.01
C ALA A 477 -10.00 25.02 6.35
N HIS A 478 -9.02 25.91 6.32
CA HIS A 478 -9.00 27.04 5.41
C HIS A 478 -8.70 26.55 3.97
N PRO A 479 -9.23 27.18 2.89
CA PRO A 479 -8.99 26.76 1.51
C PRO A 479 -7.51 26.61 1.11
N TYR A 480 -6.59 27.26 1.82
CA TYR A 480 -5.16 27.23 1.55
C TYR A 480 -4.37 26.15 2.33
N ASP A 481 -4.97 25.51 3.35
CA ASP A 481 -4.25 24.60 4.24
C ASP A 481 -3.62 23.42 3.50
N PHE A 482 -4.29 22.97 2.44
CA PHE A 482 -3.90 21.81 1.66
C PHE A 482 -3.15 22.14 0.35
N HIS A 483 -2.64 23.37 0.17
CA HIS A 483 -2.04 23.81 -1.09
C HIS A 483 -0.87 22.94 -1.62
N ARG A 484 -0.17 22.21 -0.74
CA ARG A 484 0.93 21.30 -1.11
C ARG A 484 0.50 19.85 -1.32
N LEU A 485 -0.71 19.47 -0.91
CA LEU A 485 -1.19 18.10 -1.06
C LEU A 485 -1.36 17.78 -2.55
N ARG A 486 -0.65 16.75 -3.00
CA ARG A 486 -0.81 16.16 -4.33
C ARG A 486 -1.52 14.80 -4.28
N TYR A 487 -1.47 14.13 -3.13
CA TYR A 487 -2.18 12.88 -2.89
C TYR A 487 -3.05 12.97 -1.64
N VAL A 488 -4.34 12.72 -1.84
CA VAL A 488 -5.30 12.47 -0.76
C VAL A 488 -5.93 11.12 -1.04
N ILE A 489 -5.68 10.14 -0.17
CA ILE A 489 -6.14 8.77 -0.35
C ILE A 489 -7.13 8.42 0.76
N ALA A 490 -8.37 8.14 0.36
CA ALA A 490 -9.39 7.59 1.22
C ALA A 490 -9.31 6.06 1.23
N GLY A 491 -9.37 5.46 2.41
CA GLY A 491 -9.45 4.01 2.55
C GLY A 491 -10.21 3.61 3.80
N ALA A 492 -10.36 2.30 4.00
CA ALA A 492 -11.01 1.67 5.16
C ALA A 492 -12.53 1.91 5.30
N GLU A 493 -13.09 2.91 4.61
CA GLU A 493 -14.51 3.24 4.48
C GLU A 493 -14.80 3.64 3.03
N LYS A 494 -16.06 3.49 2.60
CA LYS A 494 -16.51 4.03 1.32
C LYS A 494 -16.43 5.56 1.34
N LEU A 495 -15.90 6.16 0.27
CA LEU A 495 -15.89 7.62 0.12
C LEU A 495 -17.30 8.15 -0.16
N ALA A 496 -17.76 9.05 0.70
CA ALA A 496 -19.03 9.76 0.52
C ALA A 496 -18.89 10.82 -0.58
N GLU A 497 -19.90 10.91 -1.44
CA GLU A 497 -19.88 11.87 -2.55
C GLU A 497 -19.81 13.34 -2.10
N PRO A 498 -20.54 13.78 -1.06
CA PRO A 498 -20.41 15.15 -0.55
C PRO A 498 -18.99 15.48 -0.07
N VAL A 499 -18.25 14.49 0.44
CA VAL A 499 -16.85 14.69 0.84
C VAL A 499 -15.97 14.87 -0.38
N ARG A 500 -16.18 14.07 -1.44
CA ARG A 500 -15.43 14.22 -2.69
C ARG A 500 -15.64 15.59 -3.32
N GLU A 501 -16.90 16.01 -3.43
CA GLU A 501 -17.29 17.30 -4.01
C GLU A 501 -16.70 18.46 -3.20
N LEU A 502 -16.86 18.42 -1.87
CA LEU A 502 -16.28 19.44 -0.99
C LEU A 502 -14.77 19.59 -1.16
N TRP A 503 -14.02 18.48 -1.25
CA TRP A 503 -12.57 18.53 -1.43
C TRP A 503 -12.17 19.08 -2.79
N PHE A 504 -12.90 18.70 -3.84
CA PHE A 504 -12.64 19.18 -5.19
C PHE A 504 -12.96 20.67 -5.32
N ASP A 505 -14.10 21.11 -4.83
CA ASP A 505 -14.55 22.51 -4.98
C ASP A 505 -13.77 23.47 -4.08
N LYS A 506 -13.48 23.07 -2.84
CA LYS A 506 -12.81 23.95 -1.86
C LYS A 506 -11.30 24.01 -2.04
N PHE A 507 -10.65 22.90 -2.45
CA PHE A 507 -9.19 22.81 -2.52
C PHE A 507 -8.64 22.51 -3.92
N GLY A 508 -9.49 22.15 -4.89
CA GLY A 508 -9.05 21.68 -6.20
C GLY A 508 -8.44 20.27 -6.18
N ILE A 509 -8.64 19.51 -5.09
CA ILE A 509 -7.95 18.24 -4.85
C ILE A 509 -8.90 17.06 -5.04
N ARG A 510 -8.50 16.12 -5.89
CA ARG A 510 -9.19 14.84 -6.05
C ARG A 510 -8.78 13.86 -4.95
N ILE A 511 -9.77 13.28 -4.29
CA ILE A 511 -9.56 12.11 -3.41
C ILE A 511 -9.51 10.83 -4.25
N PHE A 512 -8.46 10.03 -4.05
CA PHE A 512 -8.33 8.68 -4.59
C PHE A 512 -8.82 7.65 -3.57
N GLU A 513 -9.59 6.65 -4.01
CA GLU A 513 -10.05 5.55 -3.16
C GLU A 513 -9.07 4.37 -3.24
N GLY A 514 -8.73 3.81 -2.08
CA GLY A 514 -7.99 2.56 -1.93
C GLY A 514 -8.78 1.54 -1.11
N TYR A 515 -8.71 0.29 -1.54
CA TYR A 515 -9.38 -0.85 -0.89
C TYR A 515 -8.36 -1.85 -0.38
N GLY A 516 -8.65 -2.44 0.78
CA GLY A 516 -7.71 -3.29 1.49
C GLY A 516 -8.27 -3.84 2.78
N ALA A 517 -7.63 -4.88 3.29
CA ALA A 517 -7.92 -5.52 4.55
C ALA A 517 -6.60 -5.67 5.34
N THR A 518 -6.65 -5.84 6.66
CA THR A 518 -5.42 -6.03 7.44
C THR A 518 -4.66 -7.28 6.98
N GLU A 519 -5.41 -8.29 6.57
CA GLU A 519 -4.99 -9.59 6.05
C GLU A 519 -4.19 -9.51 4.74
N THR A 520 -4.22 -8.36 4.04
CA THR A 520 -3.50 -8.12 2.77
C THR A 520 -2.48 -6.97 2.89
N ALA A 521 -2.10 -6.65 4.12
CA ALA A 521 -0.98 -5.79 4.51
C ALA A 521 -0.88 -4.30 4.08
N PRO A 522 -1.93 -3.47 3.85
CA PRO A 522 -3.35 -3.78 3.66
C PRO A 522 -3.87 -3.64 2.23
N VAL A 523 -3.18 -2.93 1.33
CA VAL A 523 -3.80 -2.43 0.09
C VAL A 523 -3.96 -3.56 -0.94
N MET A 524 -5.13 -3.72 -1.51
CA MET A 524 -5.41 -4.69 -2.59
C MET A 524 -5.66 -4.01 -3.93
N ALA A 525 -6.36 -2.88 -3.91
CA ALA A 525 -6.69 -2.08 -5.09
C ALA A 525 -6.62 -0.58 -4.78
N VAL A 526 -6.27 0.23 -5.77
CA VAL A 526 -6.20 1.68 -5.58
C VAL A 526 -6.43 2.44 -6.87
N ASN A 527 -7.18 3.54 -6.79
CA ASN A 527 -7.25 4.52 -7.87
C ASN A 527 -5.98 5.37 -7.89
N THR A 528 -5.45 5.65 -9.08
CA THR A 528 -4.26 6.49 -9.25
C THR A 528 -4.51 7.58 -10.29
N PRO A 529 -3.68 8.63 -10.37
CA PRO A 529 -3.76 9.60 -11.45
C PRO A 529 -3.67 8.96 -12.85
N MET A 530 -2.94 7.85 -12.98
CA MET A 530 -2.79 7.10 -14.24
C MET A 530 -3.99 6.20 -14.54
N ALA A 531 -4.70 5.75 -13.51
CA ALA A 531 -5.80 4.80 -13.61
C ALA A 531 -6.90 5.14 -12.59
N PHE A 532 -7.81 6.02 -12.99
CA PHE A 532 -8.89 6.51 -12.14
C PHE A 532 -10.26 6.21 -12.77
N ARG A 533 -11.18 5.68 -11.95
CA ARG A 533 -12.59 5.54 -12.30
C ARG A 533 -13.47 5.85 -11.09
N ARG A 534 -14.29 6.90 -11.19
CA ARG A 534 -15.22 7.31 -10.12
C ARG A 534 -16.18 6.17 -9.79
N GLY A 535 -16.47 5.98 -8.51
CA GLY A 535 -17.37 4.91 -8.03
C GLY A 535 -16.71 3.54 -7.93
N THR A 536 -15.41 3.44 -8.15
CA THR A 536 -14.59 2.22 -7.99
C THR A 536 -13.50 2.49 -6.95
N VAL A 537 -12.90 1.42 -6.43
CA VAL A 537 -11.71 1.51 -5.57
C VAL A 537 -10.40 1.34 -6.35
N GLY A 538 -10.47 1.47 -7.68
CA GLY A 538 -9.35 1.35 -8.59
C GLY A 538 -9.08 -0.07 -9.04
N GLN A 539 -7.88 -0.30 -9.55
CA GLN A 539 -7.46 -1.60 -10.05
C GLN A 539 -6.69 -2.38 -8.99
N MET A 540 -6.75 -3.71 -9.08
CA MET A 540 -5.95 -4.60 -8.23
C MET A 540 -4.45 -4.31 -8.40
N LEU A 541 -3.70 -4.41 -7.30
CA LEU A 541 -2.26 -4.26 -7.28
C LEU A 541 -1.55 -5.42 -8.02
N PRO A 542 -0.32 -5.20 -8.53
CA PRO A 542 0.48 -6.25 -9.16
C PRO A 542 0.69 -7.47 -8.24
N GLY A 543 0.75 -8.67 -8.82
CA GLY A 543 0.87 -9.93 -8.08
C GLY A 543 -0.35 -10.34 -7.24
N MET A 544 -1.48 -9.62 -7.33
CA MET A 544 -2.75 -10.04 -6.73
C MET A 544 -3.55 -10.88 -7.71
N HIS A 545 -4.13 -11.96 -7.21
CA HIS A 545 -5.13 -12.75 -7.92
C HIS A 545 -6.47 -12.64 -7.19
N ALA A 546 -7.54 -12.50 -7.97
CA ALA A 546 -8.90 -12.37 -7.48
C ALA A 546 -9.79 -13.45 -8.10
N GLN A 547 -10.65 -14.05 -7.29
CA GLN A 547 -11.70 -14.97 -7.72
C GLN A 547 -13.02 -14.54 -7.08
N LEU A 548 -14.08 -14.52 -7.89
CA LEU A 548 -15.42 -14.15 -7.44
C LEU A 548 -16.29 -15.40 -7.38
N LEU A 549 -16.84 -15.70 -6.20
CA LEU A 549 -17.86 -16.74 -6.05
C LEU A 549 -19.25 -16.11 -6.01
N PRO A 550 -20.26 -16.67 -6.72
CA PRO A 550 -21.62 -16.16 -6.66
C PRO A 550 -22.17 -16.14 -5.23
N VAL A 551 -22.95 -15.12 -4.88
CA VAL A 551 -23.59 -15.02 -3.55
C VAL A 551 -25.11 -15.17 -3.72
N PRO A 552 -25.75 -16.16 -3.07
CA PRO A 552 -27.19 -16.34 -3.14
C PRO A 552 -27.97 -15.06 -2.79
N GLY A 553 -28.91 -14.66 -3.64
CA GLY A 553 -29.74 -13.46 -3.46
C GLY A 553 -29.10 -12.16 -3.94
N ILE A 554 -27.86 -12.18 -4.46
CA ILE A 554 -27.22 -11.01 -5.07
C ILE A 554 -27.04 -11.26 -6.58
N PRO A 555 -27.77 -10.53 -7.45
CA PRO A 555 -27.78 -10.82 -8.89
C PRO A 555 -26.53 -10.35 -9.63
N SER A 556 -25.80 -9.34 -9.13
CA SER A 556 -24.57 -8.83 -9.74
C SER A 556 -23.43 -8.71 -8.74
N GLY A 557 -22.23 -9.12 -9.17
CA GLY A 557 -21.05 -9.23 -8.31
C GLY A 557 -20.93 -10.59 -7.63
N GLY A 558 -19.80 -10.82 -6.97
CA GLY A 558 -19.51 -12.05 -6.25
C GLY A 558 -18.64 -11.80 -5.03
N MET A 559 -18.63 -12.77 -4.11
CA MET A 559 -17.75 -12.78 -2.93
C MET A 559 -16.31 -12.77 -3.39
N LEU A 560 -15.57 -11.74 -2.97
CA LEU A 560 -14.18 -11.58 -3.35
C LEU A 560 -13.28 -12.49 -2.51
N HIS A 561 -12.59 -13.37 -3.22
CA HIS A 561 -11.49 -14.17 -2.71
C HIS A 561 -10.20 -13.67 -3.33
N VAL A 562 -9.16 -13.52 -2.52
CA VAL A 562 -7.86 -13.01 -2.98
C VAL A 562 -6.70 -13.87 -2.51
N THR A 563 -5.66 -13.90 -3.32
CA THR A 563 -4.34 -14.42 -2.93
C THR A 563 -3.25 -13.56 -3.55
N GLY A 564 -2.08 -13.52 -2.90
CA GLY A 564 -0.93 -12.76 -3.38
C GLY A 564 0.19 -12.66 -2.36
N PRO A 565 1.37 -12.13 -2.74
CA PRO A 565 2.54 -12.08 -1.86
C PRO A 565 2.42 -11.15 -0.66
N ASN A 566 1.38 -10.31 -0.58
CA ASN A 566 1.05 -9.45 0.57
C ASN A 566 0.07 -10.11 1.57
N LEU A 567 -0.34 -11.36 1.32
CA LEU A 567 -1.26 -12.07 2.19
C LEU A 567 -0.60 -12.40 3.54
N MET A 568 -1.37 -12.26 4.61
CA MET A 568 -0.99 -12.64 5.97
C MET A 568 -0.53 -14.09 6.07
N SER A 569 0.26 -14.40 7.10
CA SER A 569 0.63 -15.77 7.43
C SER A 569 -0.54 -16.56 8.02
N GLY A 570 -1.47 -15.88 8.70
CA GLY A 570 -2.65 -16.49 9.30
C GLY A 570 -3.22 -15.72 10.49
N TYR A 571 -4.28 -16.27 11.06
CA TYR A 571 -4.91 -15.75 12.28
C TYR A 571 -4.39 -16.42 13.55
N LEU A 572 -4.30 -15.64 14.62
CA LEU A 572 -4.22 -16.08 16.01
C LEU A 572 -5.56 -15.78 16.69
N LYS A 573 -6.12 -16.75 17.40
CA LYS A 573 -7.44 -16.60 18.04
C LYS A 573 -7.36 -17.01 19.51
N ALA A 574 -8.19 -16.37 20.34
CA ALA A 574 -8.17 -16.58 21.79
C ALA A 574 -8.68 -17.97 22.22
N ASP A 575 -9.45 -18.66 21.38
CA ASP A 575 -9.92 -20.04 21.60
C ASP A 575 -8.83 -21.09 21.33
N ARG A 576 -7.83 -20.74 20.51
CA ARG A 576 -6.62 -21.54 20.27
C ARG A 576 -5.37 -20.65 20.33
N PRO A 577 -4.98 -20.18 21.53
CA PRO A 577 -3.83 -19.29 21.73
C PRO A 577 -2.56 -19.82 21.08
N GLY A 578 -1.79 -18.94 20.43
CA GLY A 578 -0.48 -19.28 19.85
C GLY A 578 -0.52 -20.12 18.56
N VAL A 579 -1.66 -20.74 18.24
CA VAL A 579 -1.80 -21.61 17.05
C VAL A 579 -2.18 -20.77 15.83
N LEU A 580 -1.25 -20.69 14.87
CA LEU A 580 -1.45 -19.98 13.61
C LEU A 580 -2.45 -20.75 12.72
N GLN A 581 -3.46 -20.05 12.23
CA GLN A 581 -4.46 -20.56 11.28
C GLN A 581 -4.25 -19.90 9.91
N PRO A 582 -3.59 -20.58 8.96
CA PRO A 582 -3.36 -20.04 7.62
C PRO A 582 -4.66 -19.66 6.90
N PRO A 583 -4.62 -18.72 5.94
CA PRO A 583 -5.79 -18.37 5.15
C PRO A 583 -6.25 -19.56 4.31
N ALA A 584 -7.54 -19.86 4.40
CA ALA A 584 -8.22 -20.82 3.56
C ALA A 584 -9.67 -20.35 3.34
N SER A 585 -10.21 -20.65 2.16
CA SER A 585 -11.58 -20.30 1.78
C SER A 585 -12.19 -21.39 0.91
N GLU A 586 -13.43 -21.20 0.44
CA GLU A 586 -14.09 -22.13 -0.49
C GLU A 586 -13.32 -22.32 -1.81
N VAL A 587 -12.48 -21.36 -2.19
CA VAL A 587 -11.60 -21.45 -3.37
C VAL A 587 -10.41 -22.39 -3.14
N GLY A 588 -10.00 -22.58 -1.88
CA GLY A 588 -8.88 -23.45 -1.50
C GLY A 588 -7.97 -22.84 -0.43
N GLU A 589 -6.90 -23.59 -0.11
CA GLU A 589 -5.83 -23.14 0.79
C GLU A 589 -5.03 -21.97 0.18
N GLY A 590 -4.59 -21.03 1.01
CA GLY A 590 -3.85 -19.84 0.56
C GLY A 590 -4.72 -18.74 -0.05
N TRP A 591 -6.04 -18.87 -0.01
CA TRP A 591 -7.01 -17.86 -0.43
C TRP A 591 -7.71 -17.24 0.77
N TYR A 592 -7.87 -15.92 0.74
CA TYR A 592 -8.57 -15.15 1.75
C TYR A 592 -9.90 -14.63 1.20
N GLU A 593 -11.00 -14.99 1.87
CA GLU A 593 -12.31 -14.39 1.66
C GLU A 593 -12.38 -13.04 2.36
N THR A 594 -12.64 -11.96 1.63
CA THR A 594 -12.68 -10.61 2.21
C THR A 594 -13.98 -10.34 2.99
N GLY A 595 -15.02 -11.13 2.71
CA GLY A 595 -16.39 -10.90 3.15
C GLY A 595 -17.12 -9.80 2.36
N ASP A 596 -16.46 -9.20 1.36
CA ASP A 596 -17.00 -8.14 0.51
C ASP A 596 -17.43 -8.69 -0.85
N VAL A 597 -18.59 -8.24 -1.32
CA VAL A 597 -19.13 -8.53 -2.64
C VAL A 597 -18.70 -7.43 -3.59
N VAL A 598 -18.05 -7.81 -4.69
CA VAL A 598 -17.50 -6.85 -5.65
C VAL A 598 -17.86 -7.23 -7.08
N GLU A 599 -17.78 -6.25 -7.95
CA GLU A 599 -17.71 -6.43 -9.40
C GLU A 599 -16.32 -5.98 -9.88
N ILE A 600 -15.77 -6.71 -10.85
CA ILE A 600 -14.53 -6.36 -11.53
C ILE A 600 -14.86 -6.22 -13.01
N ASP A 601 -14.66 -5.04 -13.58
CA ASP A 601 -14.94 -4.80 -14.99
C ASP A 601 -13.80 -5.24 -15.93
N ASP A 602 -14.03 -5.18 -17.24
CA ASP A 602 -13.08 -5.58 -18.28
C ASP A 602 -11.75 -4.80 -18.24
N ASP A 603 -11.77 -3.57 -17.71
CA ASP A 603 -10.57 -2.75 -17.51
C ASP A 603 -9.92 -3.01 -16.14
N GLY A 604 -10.42 -3.98 -15.37
CA GLY A 604 -9.92 -4.42 -14.07
C GLY A 604 -10.21 -3.49 -12.90
N PHE A 605 -11.14 -2.54 -13.04
CA PHE A 605 -11.55 -1.71 -11.91
C PHE A 605 -12.52 -2.46 -11.01
N VAL A 606 -12.30 -2.34 -9.71
CA VAL A 606 -13.08 -3.02 -8.67
C VAL A 606 -14.13 -2.08 -8.12
N ARG A 607 -15.40 -2.49 -8.15
CA ARG A 607 -16.52 -1.78 -7.53
C ARG A 607 -17.06 -2.59 -6.37
N ILE A 608 -17.07 -2.00 -5.17
CA ILE A 608 -17.63 -2.64 -3.98
C ILE A 608 -19.16 -2.50 -4.04
N VAL A 609 -19.86 -3.64 -4.02
CA VAL A 609 -21.32 -3.72 -4.01
C VAL A 609 -21.85 -3.64 -2.58
N GLY A 610 -21.23 -4.39 -1.66
CA GLY A 610 -21.52 -4.38 -0.23
C GLY A 610 -20.75 -5.47 0.52
N ARG A 611 -21.05 -5.67 1.80
CA ARG A 611 -20.37 -6.67 2.67
C ARG A 611 -21.35 -7.71 3.20
N VAL A 612 -21.12 -9.01 3.00
CA VAL A 612 -22.11 -10.09 3.27
C VAL A 612 -22.64 -10.09 4.70
N LYS A 613 -21.78 -9.84 5.69
CA LYS A 613 -22.19 -9.79 7.10
C LYS A 613 -22.94 -8.51 7.49
N ARG A 614 -23.02 -7.54 6.59
CA ARG A 614 -23.82 -6.32 6.70
C ARG A 614 -25.05 -6.39 5.80
N PHE A 615 -25.59 -7.59 5.62
CA PHE A 615 -26.91 -7.81 5.05
C PHE A 615 -27.85 -8.26 6.15
N ALA A 616 -29.04 -7.67 6.17
CA ALA A 616 -30.17 -8.13 6.95
C ALA A 616 -30.96 -9.16 6.15
N LYS A 617 -31.39 -10.24 6.79
CA LYS A 617 -32.37 -11.18 6.22
C LYS A 617 -33.78 -10.70 6.60
N VAL A 618 -34.37 -9.88 5.74
CA VAL A 618 -35.71 -9.34 5.95
C VAL A 618 -36.68 -10.13 5.08
N ALA A 619 -37.62 -10.85 5.69
CA ALA A 619 -38.63 -11.64 4.98
C ALA A 619 -38.05 -12.63 3.93
N GLY A 620 -36.87 -13.20 4.22
CA GLY A 620 -36.20 -14.15 3.33
C GLY A 620 -35.30 -13.53 2.25
N GLU A 621 -35.32 -12.20 2.09
CA GLU A 621 -34.43 -11.49 1.16
C GLU A 621 -33.22 -10.88 1.88
N MET A 622 -32.07 -10.86 1.21
CA MET A 622 -30.84 -10.26 1.71
C MET A 622 -30.81 -8.77 1.36
N VAL A 623 -31.00 -7.92 2.37
CA VAL A 623 -30.99 -6.46 2.22
C VAL A 623 -29.68 -5.90 2.77
N SER A 624 -28.88 -5.27 1.91
CA SER A 624 -27.63 -4.63 2.34
C SER A 624 -27.92 -3.43 3.24
N LEU A 625 -27.36 -3.43 4.46
CA LEU A 625 -27.39 -2.29 5.37
C LEU A 625 -26.71 -1.05 4.78
N GLU A 626 -25.76 -1.24 3.86
CA GLU A 626 -25.14 -0.12 3.15
C GLU A 626 -26.08 0.51 2.12
N VAL A 627 -27.02 -0.26 1.57
CA VAL A 627 -28.09 0.32 0.72
C VAL A 627 -28.99 1.19 1.58
N VAL A 628 -29.37 0.73 2.77
CA VAL A 628 -30.14 1.53 3.75
C VAL A 628 -29.45 2.85 4.06
N GLU A 629 -28.14 2.80 4.34
CA GLU A 629 -27.31 3.98 4.61
C GLU A 629 -27.22 4.92 3.40
N LYS A 630 -27.12 4.40 2.17
CA LYS A 630 -27.12 5.21 0.94
C LYS A 630 -28.46 5.92 0.72
N LEU A 631 -29.57 5.26 1.02
CA LEU A 631 -30.91 5.88 0.93
C LEU A 631 -31.03 7.03 1.93
N ALA A 632 -30.58 6.81 3.17
CA ALA A 632 -30.55 7.83 4.22
C ALA A 632 -29.63 9.01 3.85
N ALA A 633 -28.44 8.73 3.33
CA ALA A 633 -27.50 9.76 2.88
C ALA A 633 -28.01 10.55 1.67
N ALA A 634 -28.85 9.96 0.81
CA ALA A 634 -29.48 10.71 -0.28
C ALA A 634 -30.67 11.55 0.20
N ALA A 635 -31.44 11.03 1.18
CA ALA A 635 -32.57 11.74 1.76
C ALA A 635 -32.13 12.90 2.67
N SER A 636 -31.01 12.74 3.39
CA SER A 636 -30.42 13.76 4.26
C SER A 636 -28.89 13.79 4.13
N PRO A 637 -28.36 14.48 3.10
CA PRO A 637 -26.93 14.47 2.78
C PRO A 637 -26.02 15.13 3.82
N ALA A 638 -26.57 16.04 4.62
CA ALA A 638 -25.81 16.79 5.61
C ALA A 638 -25.58 16.03 6.94
N ALA A 639 -26.38 14.99 7.18
CA ALA A 639 -26.37 14.22 8.42
C ALA A 639 -25.56 12.92 8.30
N GLN A 640 -25.23 12.33 9.46
CA GLN A 640 -24.59 11.02 9.53
C GLN A 640 -25.62 9.94 9.77
N HIS A 641 -25.46 8.81 9.08
CA HIS A 641 -26.39 7.69 9.07
C HIS A 641 -25.66 6.38 9.26
N ALA A 642 -26.21 5.47 10.08
CA ALA A 642 -25.73 4.11 10.21
C ALA A 642 -26.90 3.14 10.38
N ALA A 643 -26.85 2.01 9.68
CA ALA A 643 -27.88 0.99 9.75
C ALA A 643 -27.41 -0.23 10.56
N SER A 644 -28.35 -0.80 11.30
CA SER A 644 -28.21 -2.01 12.10
C SER A 644 -29.46 -2.89 11.94
N THR A 645 -29.42 -4.09 12.51
CA THR A 645 -30.59 -5.00 12.54
C THR A 645 -31.09 -5.23 13.95
N GLN A 646 -32.38 -5.50 14.08
CA GLN A 646 -33.01 -6.04 15.28
C GLN A 646 -33.74 -7.34 14.90
N ALA A 647 -33.84 -8.30 15.82
CA ALA A 647 -34.63 -9.51 15.58
C ALA A 647 -36.11 -9.16 15.42
N ASP A 648 -36.78 -9.75 14.43
CA ASP A 648 -38.20 -9.57 14.14
C ASP A 648 -38.88 -10.93 14.01
N ALA A 649 -39.85 -11.22 14.89
CA ALA A 649 -40.48 -12.54 14.97
C ALA A 649 -41.24 -12.94 13.68
N ALA A 650 -41.69 -11.98 12.88
CA ALA A 650 -42.45 -12.24 11.65
C ALA A 650 -41.56 -12.27 10.41
N LYS A 651 -40.45 -11.52 10.40
CA LYS A 651 -39.60 -11.31 9.21
C LYS A 651 -38.17 -11.82 9.34
N GLY A 652 -37.82 -12.41 10.48
CA GLY A 652 -36.45 -12.78 10.82
C GLY A 652 -35.70 -11.58 11.40
N GLU A 653 -35.39 -10.59 10.56
CA GLU A 653 -34.77 -9.34 10.97
C GLU A 653 -35.55 -8.11 10.50
N ALA A 654 -35.43 -7.02 11.27
CA ALA A 654 -35.90 -5.68 10.93
C ALA A 654 -34.72 -4.69 10.86
N LEU A 655 -34.83 -3.74 9.93
CA LEU A 655 -33.85 -2.68 9.74
C LEU A 655 -34.08 -1.53 10.73
N VAL A 656 -33.01 -1.10 11.40
CA VAL A 656 -32.97 0.08 12.26
C VAL A 656 -31.96 1.07 11.70
N LEU A 657 -32.40 2.30 11.46
CA LEU A 657 -31.55 3.40 11.01
C LEU A 657 -31.28 4.35 12.16
N PHE A 658 -30.02 4.59 12.48
CA PHE A 658 -29.58 5.66 13.36
C PHE A 658 -29.15 6.85 12.52
N THR A 659 -29.65 8.04 12.87
CA THR A 659 -29.41 9.28 12.12
C THR A 659 -29.14 10.44 13.06
N THR A 660 -28.25 11.36 12.67
CA THR A 660 -28.10 12.65 13.37
C THR A 660 -29.09 13.71 12.91
N ASP A 661 -29.93 13.40 11.91
CA ASP A 661 -31.03 14.25 11.47
C ASP A 661 -32.31 13.91 12.23
N THR A 662 -32.77 14.82 13.08
CA THR A 662 -34.01 14.67 13.86
C THR A 662 -35.28 14.82 13.01
N ALA A 663 -35.17 15.39 11.79
CA ALA A 663 -36.30 15.59 10.89
C ALA A 663 -36.43 14.49 9.82
N LEU A 664 -35.48 13.56 9.74
CA LEU A 664 -35.51 12.50 8.73
C LEU A 664 -36.64 11.49 8.99
N GLY A 665 -37.71 11.62 8.22
CA GLY A 665 -38.85 10.71 8.22
C GLY A 665 -38.75 9.60 7.18
N ARG A 666 -39.57 8.55 7.37
CA ARG A 666 -39.65 7.41 6.45
C ARG A 666 -40.06 7.82 5.03
N GLU A 667 -40.89 8.83 4.87
CA GLU A 667 -41.36 9.30 3.55
C GLU A 667 -40.20 9.75 2.65
N ALA A 668 -39.23 10.48 3.22
CA ALA A 668 -38.03 10.90 2.49
C ALA A 668 -37.17 9.71 2.06
N LEU A 669 -37.07 8.67 2.90
CA LEU A 669 -36.37 7.43 2.55
C LEU A 669 -37.06 6.65 1.44
N VAL A 670 -38.40 6.60 1.44
CA VAL A 670 -39.19 5.99 0.35
C VAL A 670 -38.97 6.75 -0.97
N ALA A 671 -38.98 8.08 -0.93
CA ALA A 671 -38.71 8.89 -2.11
C ALA A 671 -37.28 8.63 -2.66
N ALA A 672 -36.28 8.57 -1.77
CA ALA A 672 -34.91 8.23 -2.14
C ALA A 672 -34.79 6.81 -2.74
N ALA A 673 -35.51 5.84 -2.18
CA ALA A 673 -35.52 4.46 -2.68
C ALA A 673 -36.07 4.37 -4.10
N LYS A 674 -37.21 5.04 -4.36
CA LYS A 674 -37.80 5.12 -5.70
C LYS A 674 -36.86 5.79 -6.70
N ALA A 675 -36.22 6.89 -6.32
CA ALA A 675 -35.29 7.60 -7.19
C ALA A 675 -34.04 6.78 -7.56
N GLN A 676 -33.59 5.89 -6.66
CA GLN A 676 -32.40 5.04 -6.86
C GLN A 676 -32.73 3.64 -7.37
N GLY A 677 -34.01 3.32 -7.60
CA GLY A 677 -34.44 1.97 -8.01
C GLY A 677 -34.19 0.89 -6.94
N ALA A 678 -34.13 1.28 -5.66
CA ALA A 678 -33.96 0.34 -4.55
C ALA A 678 -35.31 -0.29 -4.15
N ALA A 679 -35.30 -1.55 -3.76
CA ALA A 679 -36.49 -2.24 -3.27
C ALA A 679 -37.05 -1.56 -2.01
N GLU A 680 -38.38 -1.51 -1.84
CA GLU A 680 -39.01 -0.91 -0.64
C GLU A 680 -38.58 -1.63 0.65
N LEU A 681 -38.20 -2.90 0.55
CA LEU A 681 -37.65 -3.68 1.65
C LEU A 681 -36.35 -3.11 2.23
N ALA A 682 -35.62 -2.29 1.46
CA ALA A 682 -34.44 -1.55 1.92
C ALA A 682 -34.78 -0.25 2.67
N VAL A 683 -36.05 0.11 2.80
CA VAL A 683 -36.47 1.30 3.57
C VAL A 683 -36.69 0.91 5.03
N PRO A 684 -35.91 1.46 5.98
CA PRO A 684 -36.01 1.11 7.39
C PRO A 684 -37.33 1.65 7.96
N ARG A 685 -37.99 0.83 8.78
CA ARG A 685 -39.23 1.23 9.47
C ARG A 685 -38.94 1.95 10.78
N LYS A 686 -37.81 1.64 11.42
CA LYS A 686 -37.38 2.22 12.68
C LYS A 686 -36.24 3.20 12.41
N ILE A 687 -36.48 4.47 12.75
CA ILE A 687 -35.52 5.56 12.59
C ILE A 687 -35.29 6.14 13.98
N VAL A 688 -34.04 6.09 14.45
CA VAL A 688 -33.64 6.54 15.78
C VAL A 688 -32.72 7.76 15.62
N SER A 689 -33.18 8.92 16.08
CA SER A 689 -32.36 10.13 16.10
C SER A 689 -31.36 10.09 17.25
N VAL A 690 -30.07 10.30 16.95
CA VAL A 690 -28.99 10.36 17.93
C VAL A 690 -28.20 11.66 17.79
N ALA A 691 -27.64 12.17 18.88
CA ALA A 691 -26.80 13.37 18.81
C ALA A 691 -25.49 13.13 18.01
N ALA A 692 -24.94 11.93 18.11
CA ALA A 692 -23.76 11.49 17.37
C ALA A 692 -23.78 9.95 17.23
N LEU A 693 -23.21 9.43 16.14
CA LEU A 693 -23.00 8.00 15.97
C LEU A 693 -21.80 7.53 16.83
N PRO A 694 -21.86 6.31 17.39
CA PRO A 694 -20.72 5.74 18.11
C PRO A 694 -19.56 5.44 17.15
N LEU A 695 -18.36 5.91 17.48
CA LEU A 695 -17.16 5.76 16.65
C LEU A 695 -16.02 5.08 17.44
N LEU A 696 -15.28 4.21 16.77
CA LEU A 696 -13.99 3.69 17.25
C LEU A 696 -12.90 4.77 17.13
N GLY A 697 -11.78 4.61 17.84
CA GLY A 697 -10.62 5.52 17.71
C GLY A 697 -10.00 5.57 16.30
N THR A 698 -10.38 4.64 15.42
CA THR A 698 -10.07 4.63 14.00
C THR A 698 -10.95 5.53 13.14
N GLY A 699 -12.00 6.11 13.72
CA GLY A 699 -13.01 6.89 13.01
C GLY A 699 -14.16 6.09 12.41
N LYS A 700 -14.04 4.76 12.40
CA LYS A 700 -15.12 3.88 11.92
C LYS A 700 -16.27 3.85 12.90
N ILE A 701 -17.49 3.65 12.39
CA ILE A 701 -18.67 3.38 13.23
C ILE A 701 -18.42 2.12 14.07
N ASP A 702 -18.70 2.22 15.37
CA ASP A 702 -18.71 1.07 16.28
C ASP A 702 -20.03 0.30 16.11
N TYR A 703 -20.05 -0.61 15.14
CA TYR A 703 -21.21 -1.44 14.85
C TYR A 703 -21.57 -2.42 15.98
N VAL A 704 -20.63 -2.72 16.90
CA VAL A 704 -20.93 -3.57 18.06
C VAL A 704 -21.80 -2.78 19.03
N GLN A 705 -21.38 -1.56 19.37
CA GLN A 705 -22.19 -0.67 20.18
C GLN A 705 -23.51 -0.32 19.49
N LEU A 706 -23.49 -0.07 18.18
CA LEU A 706 -24.71 0.24 17.40
C LEU A 706 -25.70 -0.93 17.37
N LYS A 707 -25.21 -2.18 17.34
CA LYS A 707 -26.07 -3.38 17.43
C LYS A 707 -26.73 -3.49 18.80
N GLN A 708 -25.98 -3.25 19.89
CA GLN A 708 -26.55 -3.21 21.25
C GLN A 708 -27.62 -2.11 21.37
N MET A 709 -27.37 -0.93 20.79
CA MET A 709 -28.35 0.16 20.73
C MET A 709 -29.59 -0.24 19.93
N ALA A 710 -29.44 -0.99 18.83
CA ALA A 710 -30.56 -1.46 18.00
C ALA A 710 -31.41 -2.53 18.70
N GLU A 711 -30.79 -3.38 19.52
CA GLU A 711 -31.48 -4.39 20.32
C GLU A 711 -32.24 -3.76 21.50
N ALA A 712 -31.73 -2.66 22.06
CA ALA A 712 -32.35 -1.92 23.16
C ALA A 712 -33.43 -0.92 22.73
N ALA A 713 -33.34 -0.39 21.51
CA ALA A 713 -34.36 0.47 20.90
C ALA A 713 -35.62 -0.35 20.60
#